data_AF-A0A2A4R598-F1
#
_entry.id   AF-A0A2A4R598-F1
#
_cell.length_a   1.000
_cell.length_b   1.000
_cell.length_c   1.000
_cell.angle_alpha   90.00
_cell.angle_beta   90.00
_cell.angle_gamma   90.00
#
_symmetry.space_group_name_H-M   'P 1'
#
loop_
_entity.id
_entity.type
_entity.pdbx_description
1 polymer ?
#
loop_
_entity_poly.entity_id
_entity_poly.type
_entity_poly.pdbx_seq_one_letter_code
_entity_poly.pdbx_strand_id
1 'polypeptide(L)'
;MGQPSVSHEETRGKFALFSGEDGTISSGSIVGYARQLSHPAYERLLKSETPLRRLVPVLIVLFLVLLGVARWMALSEQYSVALSNADSELHFISELVHEKLHTATKDHSDKISLNELQNLLSDIVPSRYLGDNRLVTVTDRYGVIVATAPHTPDLHSKALETVIGDAALLITLGKVAQSQPIRSINGSDAIGVHRVLDLPLGGVTIVQPIEKLVAKWRKSLSINVTLFVGTSSILLIILYAYFAQSARAREADVLNNVIQNRFDTAMMRGRGGLWDWDLARGNIYWSSSMYILLGLDPRDDVMGFSEVSQLIHPGDLDLYYLANQVLENNQTSIDQEFRMRHTDGYWIWMRARAEMIINDNGDPHLIGLAVDTTEQHDLKSEGRRKDMRLHDAIESLSEAFVLWDSSKNLVTCNTKYQQLHGLNPETTISGMSYDEVMSAARSPNIANQMVQGFNSKEGSRTIEAQLEDGRWLQINERRTKDGGFVSVGTDITGIKLHEAKLMESERRLMATVSDLQKSRQKLEIQAGQLVELAEKYAKEKNRAEAANQTKSEFLANISHELRTPLNAIIGFSEIMNEEMFGPLGSDKYSEYCRDIHSSGSFLLKMINDVLDMSKIEAGRITLDYEEFNLNTVIEETLPIISQLSADKNIEIIHKISSKLDLIADKRAFKQILLNLLSNAVKFSDPGGRITVRARRVANSVVLSIEDKGVGISKEDLKKLGRPFEQVQNQFTKSHTGSGLGLAISRSLAELHGGAMKIRSVLGKGTIVSLRMPINPAIRNGNEFPPEESDA
;
A
#
# COMPACT_ATOMS: atom_id res chain seq x y z
N MET A 1 25.45 16.54 -51.77
CA MET A 1 26.80 15.97 -51.59
C MET A 1 27.14 16.01 -50.12
N GLY A 2 27.51 14.87 -49.52
CA GLY A 2 28.28 14.79 -48.27
C GLY A 2 27.53 14.83 -46.94
N GLN A 3 27.24 13.65 -46.38
CA GLN A 3 27.17 13.38 -44.92
C GLN A 3 28.62 13.27 -44.34
N PRO A 4 28.91 13.06 -43.02
CA PRO A 4 28.06 12.89 -41.80
C PRO A 4 28.63 13.48 -40.45
N SER A 5 27.95 13.13 -39.33
CA SER A 5 28.44 12.92 -37.94
C SER A 5 28.39 14.12 -36.97
N VAL A 6 28.04 14.06 -35.67
CA VAL A 6 27.92 13.02 -34.62
C VAL A 6 26.84 13.45 -33.59
N SER A 7 26.04 12.53 -33.06
CA SER A 7 25.25 12.72 -31.82
C SER A 7 25.62 11.62 -30.82
N HIS A 8 25.98 12.03 -29.60
CA HIS A 8 26.37 11.17 -28.48
C HIS A 8 25.14 10.57 -27.77
N GLU A 9 25.20 9.25 -27.56
CA GLU A 9 24.42 8.48 -26.59
C GLU A 9 24.88 8.73 -25.14
N GLU A 10 23.93 8.79 -24.21
CA GLU A 10 24.18 8.36 -22.82
C GLU A 10 22.89 7.86 -22.13
N THR A 11 22.75 6.54 -22.13
CA THR A 11 22.40 5.65 -21.00
C THR A 11 21.47 6.17 -19.89
N ARG A 12 20.22 5.67 -19.85
CA ARG A 12 19.50 5.43 -18.58
C ARG A 12 18.71 4.12 -18.61
N GLY A 13 19.08 3.25 -17.67
CA GLY A 13 18.60 1.89 -17.51
C GLY A 13 17.21 1.76 -16.89
N LYS A 14 16.63 0.61 -17.23
CA LYS A 14 15.38 0.00 -16.77
C LYS A 14 15.33 -0.16 -15.25
N PHE A 15 14.18 0.16 -14.64
CA PHE A 15 13.58 -0.58 -13.53
C PHE A 15 12.10 -0.22 -13.44
N ALA A 16 11.22 -1.12 -13.87
CA ALA A 16 9.79 -1.09 -13.55
C ALA A 16 9.37 -2.52 -13.20
N LEU A 17 9.05 -2.71 -11.92
CA LEU A 17 8.55 -3.95 -11.33
C LEU A 17 7.02 -3.99 -11.45
N PHE A 18 6.53 -5.20 -11.69
CA PHE A 18 5.14 -5.62 -11.87
C PHE A 18 4.18 -5.23 -10.73
N SER A 19 2.96 -4.83 -11.11
CA SER A 19 1.72 -5.12 -10.37
C SER A 19 0.63 -5.38 -11.39
N GLY A 20 0.09 -6.60 -11.40
CA GLY A 20 -0.90 -7.06 -12.36
C GLY A 20 -2.34 -6.85 -11.89
N GLU A 21 -3.23 -6.81 -12.86
CA GLU A 21 -4.54 -7.46 -12.87
C GLU A 21 -5.04 -7.38 -14.32
N ASP A 22 -5.07 -8.53 -15.00
CA ASP A 22 -6.16 -8.90 -15.88
C ASP A 22 -6.05 -10.39 -16.19
N GLY A 23 -7.11 -11.10 -15.81
CA GLY A 23 -7.25 -12.52 -16.04
C GLY A 23 -7.71 -12.79 -17.46
N THR A 24 -6.82 -13.37 -18.25
CA THR A 24 -7.21 -14.20 -19.39
C THR A 24 -6.47 -15.53 -19.26
N ILE A 25 -7.26 -16.59 -19.11
CA ILE A 25 -6.78 -17.97 -19.13
C ILE A 25 -6.28 -18.24 -20.56
N SER A 26 -4.98 -18.13 -20.77
CA SER A 26 -4.29 -18.51 -22.02
C SER A 26 -2.90 -19.08 -21.72
N SER A 27 -2.82 -19.99 -20.74
CA SER A 27 -1.54 -20.58 -20.30
C SER A 27 -1.18 -21.90 -20.99
N GLY A 28 -1.73 -22.18 -22.18
CA GLY A 28 -1.44 -23.39 -22.95
C GLY A 28 -0.40 -23.18 -24.05
N SER A 29 -0.59 -22.18 -24.91
CA SER A 29 0.22 -21.97 -26.13
C SER A 29 1.53 -21.21 -25.88
N ILE A 30 1.58 -20.36 -24.86
CA ILE A 30 2.76 -19.52 -24.55
C ILE A 30 3.91 -20.33 -23.91
N VAL A 31 3.63 -21.51 -23.33
CA VAL A 31 4.63 -22.28 -22.57
C VAL A 31 5.71 -22.89 -23.48
N GLY A 32 5.38 -23.22 -24.74
CA GLY A 32 6.35 -23.73 -25.72
C GLY A 32 7.33 -22.64 -26.18
N TYR A 33 6.80 -21.48 -26.58
CA TYR A 33 7.60 -20.37 -27.12
C TYR A 33 8.40 -19.62 -26.05
N ALA A 34 7.86 -19.47 -24.83
CA ALA A 34 8.55 -18.78 -23.73
C ALA A 34 9.71 -19.60 -23.12
N ARG A 35 9.68 -20.94 -23.22
CA ARG A 35 10.76 -21.82 -22.74
C ARG A 35 12.04 -21.68 -23.55
N GLN A 36 11.95 -21.44 -24.86
CA GLN A 36 13.12 -21.44 -25.74
C GLN A 36 14.04 -20.21 -25.56
N LEU A 37 13.50 -19.06 -25.15
CA LEU A 37 14.24 -17.80 -25.06
C LEU A 37 14.97 -17.57 -23.72
N SER A 38 14.75 -18.40 -22.69
CA SER A 38 15.27 -18.16 -21.32
C SER A 38 16.16 -19.27 -20.74
N HIS A 39 16.33 -20.39 -21.44
CA HIS A 39 16.88 -21.64 -20.91
C HIS A 39 18.26 -21.53 -20.19
N PRO A 40 19.28 -20.81 -20.71
CA PRO A 40 20.60 -20.80 -20.07
C PRO A 40 20.68 -19.91 -18.81
N ALA A 41 19.91 -18.82 -18.78
CA ALA A 41 19.89 -17.87 -17.67
C ALA A 41 18.94 -18.32 -16.55
N TYR A 42 17.82 -18.93 -16.92
CA TYR A 42 16.81 -19.45 -15.99
C TYR A 42 17.33 -20.65 -15.19
N GLU A 43 18.09 -21.57 -15.82
CA GLU A 43 18.70 -22.69 -15.09
C GLU A 43 19.75 -22.26 -14.05
N ARG A 44 20.53 -21.21 -14.33
CA ARG A 44 21.52 -20.67 -13.38
C ARG A 44 20.82 -20.00 -12.18
N LEU A 45 19.66 -19.39 -12.40
CA LEU A 45 18.84 -18.77 -11.35
C LEU A 45 18.14 -19.83 -10.48
N LEU A 46 17.59 -20.88 -11.09
CA LEU A 46 17.00 -22.02 -10.37
C LEU A 46 18.01 -22.78 -9.51
N LYS A 47 19.26 -22.93 -9.99
CA LYS A 47 20.34 -23.56 -9.22
C LYS A 47 20.77 -22.72 -8.01
N SER A 48 20.70 -21.39 -8.08
CA SER A 48 21.05 -20.49 -6.96
C SER A 48 19.89 -20.19 -6.01
N GLU A 49 18.64 -20.40 -6.44
CA GLU A 49 17.44 -20.18 -5.62
C GLU A 49 17.36 -21.11 -4.40
N THR A 50 17.76 -22.37 -4.56
CA THR A 50 17.69 -23.38 -3.49
C THR A 50 18.61 -23.08 -2.29
N PRO A 51 19.91 -22.76 -2.47
CA PRO A 51 20.75 -22.36 -1.34
C PRO A 51 20.34 -21.00 -0.76
N LEU A 52 19.92 -20.03 -1.59
CA LEU A 52 19.49 -18.71 -1.11
C LEU A 52 18.25 -18.82 -0.22
N ARG A 53 17.27 -19.64 -0.60
CA ARG A 53 16.05 -19.89 0.17
C ARG A 53 16.31 -20.55 1.53
N ARG A 54 17.37 -21.37 1.66
CA ARG A 54 17.80 -21.93 2.94
C ARG A 54 18.60 -20.94 3.80
N LEU A 55 19.35 -20.04 3.17
CA LEU A 55 20.19 -19.06 3.87
C LEU A 55 19.40 -17.88 4.44
N VAL A 56 18.34 -17.41 3.76
CA VAL A 56 17.57 -16.24 4.19
C VAL A 56 16.99 -16.37 5.62
N PRO A 57 16.34 -17.47 6.02
CA PRO A 57 15.90 -17.66 7.41
C PRO A 57 17.05 -17.61 8.41
N VAL A 58 18.15 -18.28 8.08
CA VAL A 58 19.32 -18.39 8.96
C VAL A 58 19.95 -17.01 9.16
N LEU A 59 20.10 -16.23 8.09
CA LEU A 59 20.62 -14.86 8.14
C LEU A 59 19.71 -13.93 8.93
N ILE A 60 18.39 -14.05 8.77
CA ILE A 60 17.41 -13.27 9.54
C ILE A 60 17.49 -13.59 11.02
N VAL A 61 17.51 -14.88 11.38
CA VAL A 61 17.64 -15.30 12.79
C VAL A 61 18.96 -14.82 13.38
N LEU A 62 20.06 -14.98 12.64
CA LEU A 62 21.38 -14.50 13.05
C LEU A 62 21.39 -12.98 13.26
N PHE A 63 20.76 -12.23 12.35
CA PHE A 63 20.62 -10.78 12.46
C PHE A 63 19.83 -10.36 13.70
N LEU A 64 18.71 -11.03 14.00
CA LEU A 64 17.92 -10.76 15.21
C LEU A 64 18.69 -11.06 16.49
N VAL A 65 19.48 -12.14 16.51
CA VAL A 65 20.36 -12.48 17.65
C VAL A 65 21.42 -11.40 17.86
N LEU A 66 22.14 -11.02 16.79
CA LEU A 66 23.17 -9.98 16.87
C LEU A 66 22.59 -8.63 17.33
N LEU A 67 21.43 -8.25 16.80
CA LEU A 67 20.73 -7.03 17.20
C LEU A 67 20.32 -7.09 18.68
N GLY A 68 19.82 -8.24 19.14
CA GLY A 68 19.45 -8.46 20.54
C GLY A 68 20.65 -8.33 21.49
N VAL A 69 21.78 -8.95 21.15
CA VAL A 69 23.03 -8.84 21.92
C VAL A 69 23.54 -7.40 21.96
N ALA A 70 23.57 -6.70 20.83
CA ALA A 70 24.01 -5.31 20.77
C ALA A 70 23.12 -4.39 21.64
N ARG A 71 21.79 -4.58 21.61
CA ARG A 71 20.84 -3.82 22.44
C ARG A 71 21.00 -4.14 23.92
N TRP A 72 21.22 -5.40 24.26
CA TRP A 72 21.51 -5.82 25.63
C TRP A 72 22.77 -5.15 26.18
N MET A 73 23.87 -5.17 25.40
CA MET A 73 25.12 -4.51 25.78
C MET A 73 24.92 -3.01 26.02
N ALA A 74 24.27 -2.30 25.10
CA ALA A 74 24.02 -0.87 25.23
C ALA A 74 23.15 -0.52 26.47
N LEU A 75 22.12 -1.33 26.76
CA LEU A 75 21.28 -1.13 27.93
C LEU A 75 22.03 -1.45 29.23
N SER A 76 22.88 -2.48 29.24
CA SER A 76 23.73 -2.82 30.38
C SER A 76 24.74 -1.71 30.68
N GLU A 77 25.33 -1.13 29.64
CA GLU A 77 26.25 0.00 29.76
C GLU A 77 25.53 1.23 30.35
N GLN A 78 24.36 1.59 29.82
CA GLN A 78 23.55 2.69 30.38
C GLN A 78 23.19 2.49 31.85
N TYR A 79 22.91 1.25 32.26
CA TYR A 79 22.65 0.93 33.66
C TYR A 79 23.90 1.17 34.53
N SER A 80 25.07 0.68 34.09
CA SER A 80 26.33 0.84 34.82
C SER A 80 26.76 2.31 34.94
N VAL A 81 26.62 3.09 33.87
CA VAL A 81 26.92 4.53 33.85
C VAL A 81 25.96 5.30 34.76
N ALA A 82 24.68 4.95 34.79
CA ALA A 82 23.72 5.58 35.68
C ALA A 82 24.08 5.35 37.17
N LEU A 83 24.55 4.15 37.51
CA LEU A 83 24.99 3.82 38.87
C LEU A 83 26.28 4.56 39.25
N SER A 84 27.26 4.60 38.33
CA SER A 84 28.56 5.27 38.55
C SER A 84 28.44 6.79 38.66
N ASN A 85 27.56 7.41 37.85
CA ASN A 85 27.27 8.84 37.94
C ASN A 85 26.61 9.19 39.28
N ALA A 86 25.71 8.34 39.77
CA ALA A 86 25.07 8.54 41.06
C ALA A 86 26.06 8.44 42.22
N ASP A 87 26.95 7.44 42.18
CA ASP A 87 28.02 7.30 43.16
C ASP A 87 28.90 8.56 43.23
N SER A 88 29.38 9.02 42.07
CA SER A 88 30.18 10.26 41.97
C SER A 88 29.43 11.50 42.50
N GLU A 89 28.15 11.64 42.18
CA GLU A 89 27.32 12.76 42.63
C GLU A 89 27.10 12.73 44.16
N LEU A 90 26.85 11.56 44.73
CA LEU A 90 26.67 11.39 46.17
C LEU A 90 27.96 11.72 46.94
N HIS A 91 29.13 11.31 46.43
CA HIS A 91 30.42 11.69 47.01
C HIS A 91 30.63 13.19 46.99
N PHE A 92 30.40 13.84 45.84
CA PHE A 92 30.55 15.29 45.69
C PHE A 92 29.66 16.06 46.67
N ILE A 93 28.39 15.67 46.81
CA ILE A 93 27.47 16.33 47.74
C ILE A 93 27.91 16.06 49.19
N SER A 94 28.34 14.84 49.51
CA SER A 94 28.82 14.52 50.87
C SER A 94 30.04 15.38 51.25
N GLU A 95 30.93 15.64 50.30
CA GLU A 95 32.13 16.46 50.48
C GLU A 95 31.80 17.94 50.62
N LEU A 96 30.92 18.46 49.75
CA LEU A 96 30.44 19.83 49.82
C LEU A 96 29.74 20.12 51.16
N VAL A 97 28.88 19.20 51.61
CA VAL A 97 28.18 19.33 52.90
C VAL A 97 29.17 19.27 54.06
N HIS A 98 30.12 18.34 54.00
CA HIS A 98 31.16 18.21 55.01
C HIS A 98 32.01 19.48 55.13
N GLU A 99 32.53 20.02 54.03
CA GLU A 99 33.39 21.21 54.03
C GLU A 99 32.65 22.46 54.55
N LYS A 100 31.40 22.67 54.10
CA LYS A 100 30.59 23.81 54.55
C LYS A 100 30.15 23.70 56.00
N LEU A 101 29.76 22.51 56.46
CA LEU A 101 29.42 22.29 57.88
C LEU A 101 30.65 22.41 58.77
N HIS A 102 31.80 21.88 58.35
CA HIS A 102 33.06 22.02 59.08
C HIS A 102 33.46 23.49 59.22
N THR A 103 33.35 24.28 58.14
CA THR A 103 33.67 25.72 58.18
C THR A 103 32.72 26.49 59.10
N ALA A 104 31.42 26.22 59.03
CA ALA A 104 30.41 26.91 59.85
C ALA A 104 30.49 26.56 61.35
N THR A 105 30.84 25.31 61.68
CA THR A 105 30.97 24.83 63.06
C THR A 105 32.27 25.27 63.73
N LYS A 106 33.34 25.45 62.95
CA LYS A 106 34.64 25.93 63.45
C LYS A 106 34.60 27.36 63.99
N ASP A 107 33.77 28.22 63.41
CA ASP A 107 33.60 29.62 63.85
C ASP A 107 32.65 29.77 65.07
N HIS A 108 31.84 28.76 65.39
CA HIS A 108 30.78 28.83 66.42
C HIS A 108 30.93 27.71 67.47
N SER A 109 32.11 27.66 68.11
CA SER A 109 32.62 26.50 68.84
C SER A 109 31.82 26.00 70.06
N ASP A 110 30.64 26.55 70.42
CA ASP A 110 29.88 26.02 71.58
C ASP A 110 28.34 26.19 71.57
N LYS A 111 27.69 26.84 70.58
CA LYS A 111 26.21 27.05 70.60
C LYS A 111 25.54 27.18 69.22
N ILE A 112 25.68 26.21 68.33
CA ILE A 112 24.77 26.14 67.17
C ILE A 112 23.47 25.47 67.61
N SER A 113 22.34 26.17 67.50
CA SER A 113 21.02 25.59 67.78
C SER A 113 20.61 24.58 66.71
N LEU A 114 19.76 23.60 67.06
CA LEU A 114 19.24 22.62 66.09
C LEU A 114 18.54 23.28 64.89
N ASN A 115 17.85 24.40 65.12
CA ASN A 115 17.18 25.17 64.07
C ASN A 115 18.18 25.86 63.14
N GLU A 116 19.28 26.41 63.66
CA GLU A 116 20.35 26.99 62.83
C GLU A 116 21.04 25.91 61.98
N LEU A 117 21.31 24.73 62.55
CA LEU A 117 21.89 23.60 61.80
C LEU A 117 20.96 23.11 60.69
N GLN A 118 19.65 23.03 60.96
CA GLN A 118 18.65 22.63 59.97
C GLN A 118 18.51 23.68 58.84
N ASN A 119 18.56 24.97 59.16
CA ASN A 119 18.54 26.04 58.17
C ASN A 119 19.82 26.04 57.33
N LEU A 120 20.97 25.86 57.96
CA LEU A 120 22.26 25.76 57.29
C LEU A 120 22.32 24.56 56.34
N LEU A 121 21.84 23.38 56.76
CA LEU A 121 21.78 22.20 55.89
C LEU A 121 20.86 22.43 54.67
N SER A 122 19.75 23.15 54.86
CA SER A 122 18.81 23.47 53.79
C SER A 122 19.37 24.51 52.79
N ASP A 123 20.27 25.38 53.25
CA ASP A 123 21.00 26.34 52.41
C ASP A 123 22.17 25.66 51.64
N ILE A 124 22.88 24.75 52.32
CA ILE A 124 24.00 23.99 51.74
C ILE A 124 23.51 23.01 50.67
N VAL A 125 22.37 22.35 50.89
CA VAL A 125 21.76 21.40 49.94
C VAL A 125 20.43 21.97 49.45
N PRO A 126 20.45 22.87 48.46
CA PRO A 126 19.24 23.38 47.84
C PRO A 126 18.33 22.25 47.36
N SER A 127 17.03 22.50 47.33
CA SER A 127 16.01 21.54 46.86
C SER A 127 16.29 20.95 45.47
N ARG A 128 17.06 21.65 44.62
CA ARG A 128 17.51 21.15 43.31
C ARG A 128 18.48 19.96 43.40
N TYR A 129 19.29 19.87 44.46
CA TYR A 129 20.24 18.76 44.69
C TYR A 129 19.65 17.62 45.53
N LEU A 130 18.43 17.80 46.05
CA LEU A 130 17.68 16.75 46.76
C LEU A 130 16.99 15.76 45.81
N GLY A 131 17.01 16.02 44.49
CA GLY A 131 16.59 15.09 43.44
C GLY A 131 15.24 14.40 43.68
N ASP A 132 15.00 13.29 42.96
CA ASP A 132 13.87 12.41 43.24
C ASP A 132 14.15 11.60 44.52
N ASN A 133 13.76 12.16 45.67
CA ASN A 133 13.69 11.47 46.97
C ASN A 133 15.04 11.11 47.64
N ARG A 134 16.08 11.94 47.45
CA ARG A 134 17.35 11.82 48.19
C ARG A 134 17.15 12.27 49.63
N LEU A 135 17.69 11.51 50.59
CA LEU A 135 17.67 11.86 51.99
C LEU A 135 19.09 12.14 52.47
N VAL A 136 19.34 13.37 52.90
CA VAL A 136 20.57 13.79 53.58
C VAL A 136 20.26 13.91 55.06
N THR A 137 21.07 13.29 55.92
CA THR A 137 20.93 13.35 57.36
C THR A 137 22.25 13.77 58.00
N VAL A 138 22.18 14.60 59.04
CA VAL A 138 23.31 14.95 59.88
C VAL A 138 23.03 14.35 61.26
N THR A 139 24.04 13.70 61.83
CA THR A 139 23.97 13.05 63.13
C THR A 139 24.88 13.72 64.15
N ASP A 140 24.55 13.59 65.44
CA ASP A 140 25.45 13.93 66.54
C ASP A 140 26.47 12.81 66.81
N ARG A 141 27.36 13.02 67.78
CA ARG A 141 28.38 12.04 68.18
C ARG A 141 27.85 10.69 68.67
N TYR A 142 26.56 10.59 68.97
CA TYR A 142 25.89 9.37 69.41
C TYR A 142 25.09 8.70 68.28
N GLY A 143 25.17 9.22 67.05
CA GLY A 143 24.45 8.69 65.89
C GLY A 143 22.97 9.08 65.83
N VAL A 144 22.55 10.08 66.61
CA VAL A 144 21.18 10.60 66.62
C VAL A 144 21.03 11.67 65.56
N ILE A 145 19.98 11.61 64.75
CA ILE A 145 19.72 12.56 63.67
C ILE A 145 19.32 13.92 64.26
N VAL A 146 20.10 14.96 63.91
CA VAL A 146 19.94 16.35 64.36
C VAL A 146 19.47 17.30 63.27
N ALA A 147 19.69 16.97 61.99
CA ALA A 147 19.18 17.73 60.85
C ALA A 147 18.97 16.82 59.64
N THR A 148 18.04 17.20 58.77
CA THR A 148 17.65 16.41 57.58
C THR A 148 17.39 17.32 56.39
N ALA A 149 17.78 16.93 55.18
CA ALA A 149 17.35 17.56 53.94
C ALA A 149 16.83 16.48 52.98
N PRO A 150 15.56 16.52 52.53
CA PRO A 150 14.54 17.52 52.88
C PRO A 150 14.17 17.48 54.38
N HIS A 151 13.68 18.61 54.90
CA HIS A 151 13.33 18.73 56.31
C HIS A 151 12.19 17.77 56.66
N THR A 152 12.51 16.76 57.48
CA THR A 152 11.62 15.67 57.88
C THR A 152 11.63 15.58 59.41
N PRO A 153 10.75 16.34 60.10
CA PRO A 153 10.74 16.43 61.57
C PRO A 153 10.59 15.07 62.26
N ASP A 154 9.87 14.13 61.64
CA ASP A 154 9.62 12.78 62.17
C ASP A 154 10.89 11.92 62.30
N LEU A 155 12.00 12.33 61.66
CA LEU A 155 13.30 11.66 61.73
C LEU A 155 14.23 12.30 62.77
N HIS A 156 13.90 13.48 63.28
CA HIS A 156 14.70 14.14 64.32
C HIS A 156 14.69 13.32 65.61
N SER A 157 15.82 13.27 66.31
CA SER A 157 15.99 12.52 67.56
C SER A 157 15.87 11.00 67.43
N LYS A 158 15.79 10.44 66.22
CA LYS A 158 15.91 8.99 65.96
C LYS A 158 17.37 8.60 65.75
N ALA A 159 17.74 7.41 66.17
CA ALA A 159 19.05 6.83 65.86
C ALA A 159 19.12 6.48 64.37
N LEU A 160 20.24 6.80 63.71
CA LEU A 160 20.44 6.56 62.28
C LEU A 160 20.23 5.08 61.91
N GLU A 161 20.61 4.14 62.78
CA GLU A 161 20.42 2.69 62.61
C GLU A 161 18.95 2.26 62.51
N THR A 162 18.04 3.01 63.13
CA THR A 162 16.60 2.73 63.05
C THR A 162 15.97 3.21 61.74
N VAL A 163 16.66 4.13 61.05
CA VAL A 163 16.21 4.77 59.81
C VAL A 163 16.85 4.12 58.58
N ILE A 164 18.10 3.69 58.72
CA ILE A 164 18.87 2.97 57.71
C ILE A 164 19.31 1.65 58.35
N GLY A 165 18.70 0.54 57.94
CA GLY A 165 18.92 -0.76 58.59
C GLY A 165 20.39 -1.22 58.58
N ASP A 166 21.16 -0.77 57.57
CA ASP A 166 22.58 -1.07 57.41
C ASP A 166 23.49 0.10 57.81
N ALA A 167 23.02 1.05 58.64
CA ALA A 167 23.80 2.24 59.03
C ALA A 167 25.15 1.89 59.68
N ALA A 168 25.22 0.80 60.43
CA ALA A 168 26.45 0.34 61.07
C ALA A 168 27.56 0.01 60.04
N LEU A 169 27.21 -0.50 58.86
CA LEU A 169 28.14 -0.75 57.76
C LEU A 169 28.67 0.55 57.15
N LEU A 170 27.81 1.57 57.02
CA LEU A 170 28.19 2.88 56.51
C LEU A 170 29.12 3.63 57.48
N ILE A 171 28.83 3.58 58.78
CA ILE A 171 29.61 4.26 59.83
C ILE A 171 30.99 3.62 59.98
N THR A 172 31.07 2.29 59.96
CA THR A 172 32.35 1.55 60.10
C THR A 172 33.27 1.72 58.88
N LEU A 173 32.70 1.86 57.67
CA LEU A 173 33.46 2.02 56.42
C LEU A 173 33.61 3.48 55.97
N GLY A 174 33.04 4.45 56.69
CA GLY A 174 32.98 5.87 56.32
C GLY A 174 34.33 6.61 56.15
N LYS A 175 35.45 5.93 56.40
CA LYS A 175 36.81 6.42 56.06
C LYS A 175 37.28 6.04 54.65
N VAL A 176 36.60 5.13 53.95
CA VAL A 176 37.03 4.56 52.66
C VAL A 176 36.35 5.23 51.46
N ALA A 177 35.42 6.17 51.67
CA ALA A 177 34.79 6.99 50.63
C ALA A 177 34.26 6.20 49.41
N GLN A 178 33.60 5.07 49.65
CA GLN A 178 32.86 4.33 48.61
C GLN A 178 31.39 4.25 49.01
N SER A 179 30.48 4.44 48.05
CA SER A 179 29.07 4.21 48.34
C SER A 179 28.80 2.72 48.54
N GLN A 180 27.80 2.41 49.36
CA GLN A 180 27.43 1.03 49.66
C GLN A 180 25.97 0.78 49.29
N PRO A 181 25.65 -0.41 48.76
CA PRO A 181 24.27 -0.85 48.67
C PRO A 181 23.73 -1.03 50.09
N ILE A 182 22.63 -0.34 50.39
CA ILE A 182 21.97 -0.32 51.69
C ILE A 182 20.47 -0.50 51.51
N ARG A 183 19.81 -0.98 52.55
CA ARG A 183 18.35 -0.95 52.62
C ARG A 183 17.86 0.38 53.21
N SER A 184 17.05 1.09 52.43
CA SER A 184 16.44 2.36 52.82
C SER A 184 15.29 2.16 53.82
N ILE A 185 14.77 3.26 54.36
CA ILE A 185 13.72 3.36 55.40
C ILE A 185 12.41 2.61 55.04
N ASN A 186 12.16 2.38 53.74
CA ASN A 186 10.98 1.67 53.24
C ASN A 186 11.27 0.21 52.82
N GLY A 187 12.48 -0.31 53.09
CA GLY A 187 12.92 -1.65 52.67
C GLY A 187 13.36 -1.75 51.20
N SER A 188 13.41 -0.65 50.46
CA SER A 188 13.87 -0.61 49.07
C SER A 188 15.40 -0.49 48.97
N ASP A 189 15.97 -1.09 47.93
CA ASP A 189 17.41 -1.02 47.66
C ASP A 189 17.82 0.42 47.35
N ALA A 190 18.85 0.89 48.04
CA ALA A 190 19.39 2.23 47.95
C ALA A 190 20.92 2.21 47.95
N ILE A 191 21.51 3.33 47.56
CA ILE A 191 22.93 3.58 47.65
C ILE A 191 23.14 4.65 48.72
N GLY A 192 24.04 4.38 49.66
CA GLY A 192 24.34 5.25 50.78
C GLY A 192 25.80 5.67 50.82
N VAL A 193 26.06 6.93 51.16
CA VAL A 193 27.40 7.46 51.47
C VAL A 193 27.36 8.06 52.87
N HIS A 194 28.35 7.73 53.71
CA HIS A 194 28.51 8.32 55.03
C HIS A 194 29.90 8.92 55.18
N ARG A 195 29.98 10.13 55.74
CA ARG A 195 31.22 10.84 56.02
C ARG A 195 31.20 11.34 57.46
N VAL A 196 32.26 11.05 58.21
CA VAL A 196 32.43 11.47 59.61
C VAL A 196 32.67 12.98 59.67
N LEU A 197 32.09 13.65 60.66
CA LEU A 197 32.30 15.07 60.94
C LEU A 197 33.07 15.27 62.25
N ASP A 198 33.67 16.44 62.43
CA ASP A 198 34.30 16.83 63.69
C ASP A 198 33.25 17.17 64.76
N LEU A 199 33.65 17.03 66.03
CA LEU A 199 32.80 17.35 67.18
C LEU A 199 32.32 18.82 67.13
N PRO A 200 31.04 19.10 67.49
CA PRO A 200 30.08 18.22 68.19
C PRO A 200 29.23 17.31 67.28
N LEU A 201 29.41 17.36 65.96
CA LEU A 201 28.67 16.52 65.01
C LEU A 201 29.30 15.11 64.92
N GLY A 202 28.52 14.12 64.50
CA GLY A 202 28.98 12.73 64.32
C GLY A 202 29.24 12.38 62.87
N GLY A 203 28.36 12.78 61.96
CA GLY A 203 28.54 12.51 60.53
C GLY A 203 27.36 12.87 59.65
N VAL A 204 27.61 12.95 58.34
CA VAL A 204 26.61 13.17 57.29
C VAL A 204 26.37 11.87 56.54
N THR A 205 25.11 11.49 56.37
CA THR A 205 24.71 10.33 55.58
C THR A 205 23.76 10.76 54.47
N ILE A 206 24.08 10.38 53.24
CA ILE A 206 23.24 10.61 52.07
C ILE A 206 22.74 9.27 51.55
N VAL A 207 21.44 9.15 51.32
CA VAL A 207 20.77 7.95 50.82
C VAL A 207 20.00 8.26 49.55
N GLN A 208 20.21 7.43 48.52
CA GLN A 208 19.53 7.51 47.23
C GLN A 208 18.87 6.18 46.86
N PRO A 209 17.53 6.12 46.70
CA PRO A 209 16.85 4.90 46.23
C PRO A 209 17.24 4.52 44.79
N ILE A 210 17.59 3.25 44.55
CA ILE A 210 18.02 2.75 43.23
C ILE A 210 16.86 2.77 42.23
N GLU A 211 15.64 2.47 42.67
CA GLU A 211 14.46 2.42 41.78
C GLU A 211 14.23 3.72 41.01
N LYS A 212 14.44 4.86 41.67
CA LYS A 212 14.29 6.18 41.08
C LYS A 212 15.50 6.55 40.23
N LEU A 213 16.69 6.17 40.66
CA LEU A 213 17.92 6.36 39.88
C LEU A 213 17.83 5.68 38.51
N VAL A 214 17.29 4.46 38.46
CA VAL A 214 17.16 3.68 37.22
C VAL A 214 15.82 3.88 36.52
N ALA A 215 14.97 4.82 36.95
CA ALA A 215 13.65 5.04 36.35
C ALA A 215 13.74 5.43 34.87
N LYS A 216 14.69 6.30 34.51
CA LYS A 216 14.98 6.66 33.12
C LYS A 216 15.45 5.45 32.31
N TRP A 217 16.33 4.63 32.90
CA TRP A 217 16.80 3.40 32.29
C TRP A 217 15.67 2.38 32.09
N ARG A 218 14.78 2.19 33.07
CA ARG A 218 13.59 1.32 32.95
C ARG A 218 12.66 1.75 31.82
N LYS A 219 12.47 3.07 31.64
CA LYS A 219 11.71 3.62 30.51
C LYS A 219 12.40 3.31 29.17
N SER A 220 13.72 3.50 29.10
CA SER A 220 14.53 3.15 27.92
C SER A 220 14.46 1.64 27.61
N LEU A 221 14.56 0.78 28.63
CA LEU A 221 14.43 -0.67 28.53
C LEU A 221 13.08 -1.06 27.95
N SER A 222 11.98 -0.54 28.50
CA SER A 222 10.62 -0.85 28.01
C SER A 222 10.43 -0.46 26.54
N ILE A 223 10.88 0.73 26.13
CA ILE A 223 10.78 1.18 24.74
C ILE A 223 11.63 0.29 23.81
N ASN A 224 12.87 0.01 24.17
CA ASN A 224 13.78 -0.79 23.34
C ASN A 224 13.29 -2.23 23.20
N VAL A 225 12.80 -2.85 24.29
CA VAL A 225 12.20 -4.19 24.24
C VAL A 225 10.95 -4.21 23.36
N THR A 226 10.07 -3.21 23.49
CA THR A 226 8.86 -3.11 22.66
C THR A 226 9.19 -2.97 21.19
N LEU A 227 10.16 -2.11 20.85
CA LEU A 227 10.63 -1.95 19.46
C LEU A 227 11.25 -3.24 18.93
N PHE A 228 12.09 -3.93 19.71
CA PHE A 228 12.74 -5.17 19.29
C PHE A 228 11.72 -6.30 19.05
N VAL A 229 10.73 -6.46 19.93
CA VAL A 229 9.65 -7.44 19.73
C VAL A 229 8.82 -7.11 18.51
N GLY A 230 8.49 -5.83 18.31
CA GLY A 230 7.74 -5.36 17.13
C GLY A 230 8.47 -5.63 15.82
N THR A 231 9.75 -5.24 15.72
CA THR A 231 10.55 -5.46 14.50
C THR A 231 10.79 -6.94 14.23
N SER A 232 11.05 -7.74 15.27
CA SER A 232 11.21 -9.20 15.15
C SER A 232 9.94 -9.87 14.65
N SER A 233 8.77 -9.46 15.16
CA SER A 233 7.47 -9.99 14.75
C SER A 233 7.18 -9.69 13.28
N ILE A 234 7.43 -8.45 12.83
CA ILE A 234 7.25 -8.07 11.43
C ILE A 234 8.18 -8.88 10.52
N LEU A 235 9.46 -9.04 10.88
CA LEU A 235 10.41 -9.81 10.08
C LEU A 235 9.99 -11.28 9.97
N LEU A 236 9.49 -11.88 11.05
CA LEU A 236 8.98 -13.25 11.08
C LEU A 236 7.72 -13.41 10.23
N ILE A 237 6.81 -12.42 10.22
CA ILE A 237 5.62 -12.43 9.36
C ILE A 237 6.01 -12.36 7.89
N ILE A 238 6.96 -11.48 7.52
CA ILE A 238 7.47 -11.39 6.14
C ILE A 238 8.12 -12.70 5.73
N LEU A 239 8.92 -13.31 6.62
CA LEU A 239 9.54 -14.61 6.39
C LEU A 239 8.48 -15.68 6.14
N TYR A 240 7.47 -15.76 7.01
CA TYR A 240 6.36 -16.70 6.84
C TYR A 240 5.61 -16.48 5.52
N ALA A 241 5.28 -15.23 5.17
CA ALA A 241 4.60 -14.88 3.93
C ALA A 241 5.40 -15.30 2.70
N TYR A 242 6.72 -15.09 2.70
CA TYR A 242 7.62 -15.53 1.63
C TYR A 242 7.60 -17.05 1.44
N PHE A 243 7.70 -17.82 2.53
CA PHE A 243 7.63 -19.28 2.45
C PHE A 243 6.24 -19.79 2.05
N ALA A 244 5.18 -19.16 2.54
CA ALA A 244 3.80 -19.50 2.17
C ALA A 244 3.52 -19.19 0.69
N GLN A 245 4.03 -18.08 0.16
CA GLN A 245 3.94 -17.76 -1.27
C GLN A 245 4.75 -18.75 -2.12
N SER A 246 5.96 -19.07 -1.68
CA SER A 246 6.81 -20.05 -2.35
C SER A 246 6.20 -21.46 -2.40
N ALA A 247 5.55 -21.90 -1.32
CA ALA A 247 4.83 -23.16 -1.28
C ALA A 247 3.63 -23.17 -2.24
N ARG A 248 2.81 -22.10 -2.22
CA ARG A 248 1.65 -21.96 -3.12
C ARG A 248 2.03 -21.95 -4.60
N ALA A 249 3.13 -21.30 -4.97
CA ALA A 249 3.62 -21.31 -6.35
C ALA A 249 3.95 -22.75 -6.80
N ARG A 250 4.58 -23.54 -5.94
CA ARG A 250 4.92 -24.94 -6.23
C ARG A 250 3.67 -25.82 -6.39
N GLU A 251 2.63 -25.59 -5.60
CA GLU A 251 1.35 -26.30 -5.73
C GLU A 251 0.68 -26.00 -7.07
N ALA A 252 0.72 -24.75 -7.54
CA ALA A 252 0.21 -24.35 -8.84
C ALA A 252 0.96 -25.02 -10.00
N ASP A 253 2.30 -25.08 -9.93
CA ASP A 253 3.11 -25.76 -10.95
C ASP A 253 2.82 -27.26 -11.02
N VAL A 254 2.65 -27.92 -9.86
CA VAL A 254 2.27 -29.34 -9.82
C VAL A 254 0.88 -29.55 -10.41
N LEU A 255 -0.08 -28.70 -10.06
CA LEU A 255 -1.45 -28.78 -10.58
C LEU A 255 -1.49 -28.61 -12.11
N ASN A 256 -0.75 -27.66 -12.66
CA ASN A 256 -0.67 -27.44 -14.11
C ASN A 256 -0.14 -28.67 -14.84
N ASN A 257 0.93 -29.30 -14.34
CA ASN A 257 1.46 -30.53 -14.92
C ASN A 257 0.45 -31.69 -14.87
N VAL A 258 -0.33 -31.80 -13.79
CA VAL A 258 -1.39 -32.82 -13.67
C VAL A 258 -2.54 -32.56 -14.66
N ILE A 259 -2.94 -31.30 -14.86
CA ILE A 259 -3.99 -30.93 -15.83
C ILE A 259 -3.54 -31.27 -17.25
N GLN A 260 -2.30 -30.92 -17.62
CA GLN A 260 -1.77 -31.18 -18.96
C GLN A 260 -1.74 -32.69 -19.28
N ASN A 261 -1.21 -33.52 -18.37
CA ASN A 261 -1.20 -34.98 -18.53
C ASN A 261 -2.60 -35.60 -18.65
N ARG A 262 -3.60 -35.07 -17.90
CA ARG A 262 -4.99 -35.55 -17.97
C ARG A 262 -5.63 -35.20 -19.31
N PHE A 263 -5.37 -34.01 -19.83
CA PHE A 263 -5.86 -33.57 -21.14
C PHE A 263 -5.30 -34.43 -22.27
N ASP A 264 -3.99 -34.69 -22.27
CA ASP A 264 -3.36 -35.55 -23.28
C ASP A 264 -3.95 -36.97 -23.26
N THR A 265 -4.19 -37.52 -22.07
CA THR A 265 -4.81 -38.85 -21.92
C THR A 265 -6.25 -38.89 -22.46
N ALA A 266 -7.02 -37.82 -22.27
CA ALA A 266 -8.40 -37.73 -22.77
C ALA A 266 -8.45 -37.66 -24.30
N MET A 267 -7.54 -36.88 -24.91
CA MET A 267 -7.45 -36.74 -26.37
C MET A 267 -7.04 -38.03 -27.07
N MET A 268 -6.10 -38.80 -26.50
CA MET A 268 -5.72 -40.11 -27.04
C MET A 268 -6.92 -41.09 -27.08
N ARG A 269 -7.78 -41.09 -26.06
CA ARG A 269 -8.97 -41.97 -26.03
C ARG A 269 -10.05 -41.57 -27.04
N GLY A 270 -10.16 -40.28 -27.35
CA GLY A 270 -11.12 -39.74 -28.33
C GLY A 270 -10.65 -39.82 -29.78
N ARG A 271 -9.49 -40.45 -30.06
CA ARG A 271 -8.81 -40.39 -31.38
C ARG A 271 -8.70 -38.96 -31.91
N GLY A 272 -8.39 -38.03 -31.00
CA GLY A 272 -8.32 -36.61 -31.26
C GLY A 272 -6.91 -36.04 -31.15
N GLY A 273 -6.55 -35.14 -32.04
CA GLY A 273 -5.30 -34.37 -32.01
C GLY A 273 -5.57 -32.87 -31.96
N LEU A 274 -4.86 -32.16 -31.08
CA LEU A 274 -4.82 -30.69 -31.05
C LEU A 274 -3.74 -30.16 -31.98
N TRP A 275 -4.04 -29.06 -32.63
CA TRP A 275 -3.12 -28.35 -33.51
C TRP A 275 -3.33 -26.83 -33.43
N ASP A 276 -2.25 -26.08 -33.59
CA ASP A 276 -2.22 -24.61 -33.61
C ASP A 276 -1.39 -24.17 -34.81
N TRP A 277 -2.01 -23.43 -35.72
CA TRP A 277 -1.36 -22.95 -36.94
C TRP A 277 -1.21 -21.44 -36.92
N ASP A 278 0.04 -20.98 -36.84
CA ASP A 278 0.43 -19.60 -37.09
C ASP A 278 0.36 -19.32 -38.60
N LEU A 279 -0.68 -18.60 -39.01
CA LEU A 279 -0.95 -18.28 -40.41
C LEU A 279 0.02 -17.22 -40.97
N ALA A 280 0.63 -16.41 -40.11
CA ALA A 280 1.59 -15.38 -40.53
C ALA A 280 2.95 -15.99 -40.88
N ARG A 281 3.39 -17.00 -40.12
CA ARG A 281 4.70 -17.65 -40.29
C ARG A 281 4.64 -18.99 -41.01
N GLY A 282 3.45 -19.57 -41.17
CA GLY A 282 3.26 -20.87 -41.82
C GLY A 282 3.69 -22.06 -40.95
N ASN A 283 3.74 -21.85 -39.63
CA ASN A 283 4.23 -22.82 -38.66
C ASN A 283 3.05 -23.49 -37.95
N ILE A 284 3.04 -24.81 -37.90
CA ILE A 284 1.99 -25.65 -37.30
C ILE A 284 2.57 -26.40 -36.11
N TYR A 285 2.03 -26.12 -34.93
CA TYR A 285 2.27 -26.88 -33.72
C TYR A 285 1.27 -28.02 -33.61
N TRP A 286 1.75 -29.22 -33.27
CA TRP A 286 0.94 -30.39 -32.98
C TRP A 286 1.12 -30.84 -31.55
N SER A 287 0.00 -31.16 -30.90
CA SER A 287 0.01 -31.89 -29.63
C SER A 287 0.59 -33.30 -29.81
N SER A 288 1.05 -33.90 -28.70
CA SER A 288 1.56 -35.28 -28.70
C SER A 288 0.54 -36.29 -29.22
N SER A 289 -0.76 -36.09 -28.94
CA SER A 289 -1.81 -37.00 -29.43
C SER A 289 -2.03 -36.91 -30.93
N MET A 290 -1.75 -35.77 -31.57
CA MET A 290 -1.86 -35.60 -33.02
C MET A 290 -0.78 -36.39 -33.77
N TYR A 291 0.46 -36.42 -33.27
CA TYR A 291 1.52 -37.27 -33.82
C TYR A 291 1.15 -38.75 -33.70
N ILE A 292 0.69 -39.18 -32.52
CA ILE A 292 0.28 -40.57 -32.25
C ILE A 292 -0.89 -41.00 -33.15
N LEU A 293 -1.86 -40.12 -33.42
CA LEU A 293 -3.02 -40.40 -34.28
C LEU A 293 -2.61 -40.77 -35.72
N LEU A 294 -1.50 -40.22 -36.20
CA LEU A 294 -0.93 -40.53 -37.53
C LEU A 294 0.19 -41.58 -37.47
N GLY A 295 0.49 -42.11 -36.28
CA GLY A 295 1.53 -43.11 -36.04
C GLY A 295 2.96 -42.55 -36.10
N LEU A 296 3.14 -41.26 -35.84
CA LEU A 296 4.43 -40.55 -35.82
C LEU A 296 4.99 -40.42 -34.39
N ASP A 297 6.32 -40.31 -34.27
CA ASP A 297 6.98 -40.02 -32.99
C ASP A 297 6.74 -38.55 -32.57
N PRO A 298 6.30 -38.29 -31.31
CA PRO A 298 6.08 -36.93 -30.83
C PRO A 298 7.35 -36.07 -30.86
N ARG A 299 7.21 -34.82 -31.33
CA ARG A 299 8.28 -33.82 -31.33
C ARG A 299 7.81 -32.53 -30.66
N ASP A 300 8.71 -31.90 -29.90
CA ASP A 300 8.48 -30.60 -29.24
C ASP A 300 8.85 -29.40 -30.14
N ASP A 301 8.88 -29.61 -31.46
CA ASP A 301 9.20 -28.58 -32.46
C ASP A 301 7.97 -28.25 -33.33
N VAL A 302 8.02 -27.11 -33.99
CA VAL A 302 6.95 -26.62 -34.87
C VAL A 302 7.21 -27.09 -36.29
N MET A 303 6.20 -27.63 -36.96
CA MET A 303 6.33 -28.09 -38.35
C MET A 303 6.00 -26.98 -39.34
N GLY A 304 6.65 -26.98 -40.49
CA GLY A 304 6.23 -26.12 -41.59
C GLY A 304 4.96 -26.64 -42.25
N PHE A 305 4.08 -25.75 -42.71
CA PHE A 305 2.85 -26.15 -43.41
C PHE A 305 3.10 -27.08 -44.62
N SER A 306 4.27 -26.97 -45.27
CA SER A 306 4.67 -27.83 -46.38
C SER A 306 4.88 -29.29 -45.98
N GLU A 307 5.35 -29.53 -44.75
CA GLU A 307 5.52 -30.88 -44.19
C GLU A 307 4.15 -31.52 -43.91
N VAL A 308 3.23 -30.76 -43.31
CA VAL A 308 1.86 -31.23 -43.05
C VAL A 308 1.07 -31.47 -44.33
N SER A 309 1.25 -30.64 -45.37
CA SER A 309 0.57 -30.78 -46.66
C SER A 309 0.90 -32.11 -47.35
N GLN A 310 2.12 -32.64 -47.21
CA GLN A 310 2.51 -33.93 -47.79
C GLN A 310 1.80 -35.13 -47.18
N LEU A 311 1.26 -34.97 -45.97
CA LEU A 311 0.49 -36.01 -45.28
C LEU A 311 -0.98 -36.01 -45.71
N ILE A 312 -1.47 -34.99 -46.40
CA ILE A 312 -2.86 -34.89 -46.87
C ILE A 312 -3.00 -35.54 -48.25
N HIS A 313 -4.13 -36.21 -48.51
CA HIS A 313 -4.40 -36.84 -49.79
C HIS A 313 -4.42 -35.80 -50.94
N PRO A 314 -3.68 -35.99 -52.05
CA PRO A 314 -3.53 -35.00 -53.11
C PRO A 314 -4.82 -34.56 -53.82
N GLY A 315 -5.90 -35.34 -53.68
CA GLY A 315 -7.23 -35.06 -54.25
C GLY A 315 -8.21 -34.40 -53.29
N ASP A 316 -7.81 -34.08 -52.06
CA ASP A 316 -8.68 -33.53 -51.02
C ASP A 316 -8.35 -32.06 -50.72
N LEU A 317 -7.83 -31.76 -49.53
CA LEU A 317 -7.67 -30.42 -49.00
C LEU A 317 -6.30 -29.82 -49.35
N ASP A 318 -6.29 -28.62 -49.93
CA ASP A 318 -5.09 -27.80 -50.09
C ASP A 318 -5.02 -26.75 -48.97
N LEU A 319 -4.01 -26.89 -48.10
CA LEU A 319 -3.80 -25.99 -46.95
C LEU A 319 -3.52 -24.54 -47.40
N TYR A 320 -2.82 -24.33 -48.52
CA TYR A 320 -2.52 -22.97 -49.00
C TYR A 320 -3.80 -22.24 -49.41
N TYR A 321 -4.71 -22.95 -50.09
CA TYR A 321 -6.02 -22.41 -50.44
C TYR A 321 -6.86 -22.12 -49.19
N LEU A 322 -6.84 -23.02 -48.21
CA LEU A 322 -7.57 -22.85 -46.95
C LEU A 322 -7.07 -21.63 -46.15
N ALA A 323 -5.76 -21.42 -46.05
CA ALA A 323 -5.18 -20.27 -45.35
C ALA A 323 -5.62 -18.95 -46.00
N ASN A 324 -5.57 -18.86 -47.34
CA ASN A 324 -6.03 -17.67 -48.06
C ASN A 324 -7.53 -17.44 -47.90
N GLN A 325 -8.34 -18.50 -47.99
CA GLN A 325 -9.78 -18.40 -47.82
C GLN A 325 -10.16 -17.86 -46.43
N VAL A 326 -9.46 -18.31 -45.40
CA VAL A 326 -9.69 -17.93 -44.00
C VAL A 326 -9.27 -16.48 -43.73
N LEU A 327 -8.14 -16.03 -44.30
CA LEU A 327 -7.65 -14.65 -44.19
C LEU A 327 -8.48 -13.65 -45.02
N GLU A 328 -8.97 -14.03 -46.21
CA GLU A 328 -9.69 -13.13 -47.12
C GLU A 328 -11.19 -13.03 -46.80
N ASN A 329 -11.85 -14.12 -46.39
CA ASN A 329 -13.30 -14.14 -46.15
C ASN A 329 -13.71 -13.83 -44.70
N ASN A 330 -12.75 -13.44 -43.85
CA ASN A 330 -12.97 -13.12 -42.43
C ASN A 330 -13.70 -14.26 -41.67
N GLN A 331 -13.40 -15.50 -42.05
CA GLN A 331 -14.10 -16.68 -41.56
C GLN A 331 -13.50 -17.10 -40.22
N THR A 332 -14.29 -17.05 -39.15
CA THR A 332 -13.83 -17.27 -37.77
C THR A 332 -13.71 -18.74 -37.36
N SER A 333 -14.20 -19.67 -38.18
CA SER A 333 -14.09 -21.10 -37.94
C SER A 333 -14.02 -21.92 -39.24
N ILE A 334 -13.34 -23.06 -39.16
CA ILE A 334 -13.28 -24.06 -40.22
C ILE A 334 -13.80 -25.41 -39.74
N ASP A 335 -14.43 -26.16 -40.65
CA ASP A 335 -14.84 -27.55 -40.47
C ASP A 335 -14.61 -28.27 -41.80
N GLN A 336 -13.53 -29.02 -41.88
CA GLN A 336 -13.09 -29.68 -43.12
C GLN A 336 -12.89 -31.17 -42.89
N GLU A 337 -13.31 -31.97 -43.87
CA GLU A 337 -13.08 -33.41 -43.91
C GLU A 337 -12.13 -33.75 -45.05
N PHE A 338 -11.03 -34.44 -44.73
CA PHE A 338 -10.00 -34.80 -45.69
C PHE A 338 -9.27 -36.05 -45.23
N ARG A 339 -8.57 -36.70 -46.15
CA ARG A 339 -7.77 -37.88 -45.81
C ARG A 339 -6.35 -37.50 -45.46
N MET A 340 -5.86 -38.05 -44.36
CA MET A 340 -4.44 -37.99 -43.99
C MET A 340 -3.80 -39.37 -44.06
N ARG A 341 -2.51 -39.40 -44.39
CA ARG A 341 -1.72 -40.61 -44.54
C ARG A 341 -1.15 -41.02 -43.19
N HIS A 342 -1.50 -42.24 -42.75
CA HIS A 342 -0.89 -42.87 -41.59
C HIS A 342 0.53 -43.37 -41.93
N THR A 343 1.42 -43.51 -40.93
CA THR A 343 2.77 -44.06 -41.14
C THR A 343 2.76 -45.47 -41.72
N ASP A 344 1.75 -46.29 -41.39
CA ASP A 344 1.53 -47.62 -41.96
C ASP A 344 1.01 -47.60 -43.42
N GLY A 345 0.76 -46.43 -44.00
CA GLY A 345 0.50 -46.25 -45.42
C GLY A 345 -0.98 -46.25 -45.86
N TYR A 346 -1.94 -46.46 -44.96
CA TYR A 346 -3.37 -46.31 -45.25
C TYR A 346 -3.86 -44.87 -45.04
N TRP A 347 -5.06 -44.57 -45.55
CA TRP A 347 -5.70 -43.27 -45.43
C TRP A 347 -6.73 -43.26 -44.30
N ILE A 348 -6.66 -42.24 -43.46
CA ILE A 348 -7.62 -41.99 -42.37
C ILE A 348 -8.48 -40.80 -42.77
N TRP A 349 -9.80 -40.94 -42.68
CA TRP A 349 -10.69 -39.78 -42.81
C TRP A 349 -10.59 -38.94 -41.56
N MET A 350 -10.17 -37.69 -41.72
CA MET A 350 -9.97 -36.74 -40.65
C MET A 350 -10.97 -35.62 -40.80
N ARG A 351 -11.64 -35.28 -39.71
CA ARG A 351 -12.43 -34.06 -39.58
C ARG A 351 -11.69 -33.07 -38.70
N ALA A 352 -11.23 -31.97 -39.28
CA ALA A 352 -10.56 -30.91 -38.55
C ALA A 352 -11.50 -29.72 -38.35
N ARG A 353 -11.64 -29.32 -37.09
CA ARG A 353 -12.40 -28.14 -36.67
C ARG A 353 -11.50 -27.19 -35.93
N ALA A 354 -11.50 -25.92 -36.34
CA ALA A 354 -10.68 -24.91 -35.70
C ALA A 354 -11.35 -23.54 -35.69
N GLU A 355 -10.96 -22.73 -34.73
CA GLU A 355 -11.36 -21.33 -34.61
C GLU A 355 -10.15 -20.42 -34.81
N MET A 356 -10.39 -19.28 -35.43
CA MET A 356 -9.37 -18.26 -35.61
C MET A 356 -9.28 -17.38 -34.36
N ILE A 357 -8.08 -17.22 -33.82
CA ILE A 357 -7.77 -16.38 -32.68
C ILE A 357 -6.63 -15.43 -33.07
N ILE A 358 -6.71 -14.16 -32.66
CA ILE A 358 -5.63 -13.19 -32.86
C ILE A 358 -4.82 -13.15 -31.57
N ASN A 359 -3.52 -13.44 -31.66
CA ASN A 359 -2.61 -13.36 -30.52
C ASN A 359 -2.30 -11.90 -30.14
N ASP A 360 -1.73 -11.68 -28.94
CA ASP A 360 -1.41 -10.33 -28.42
C ASP A 360 -0.51 -9.49 -29.33
N ASN A 361 0.27 -10.14 -30.21
CA ASN A 361 1.13 -9.50 -31.21
C ASN A 361 0.39 -9.09 -32.50
N GLY A 362 -0.91 -9.39 -32.62
CA GLY A 362 -1.72 -9.14 -33.80
C GLY A 362 -1.67 -10.23 -34.88
N ASP A 363 -0.95 -11.32 -34.64
CA ASP A 363 -0.80 -12.43 -35.59
C ASP A 363 -2.01 -13.39 -35.52
N PRO A 364 -2.64 -13.76 -36.66
CA PRO A 364 -3.76 -14.69 -36.69
C PRO A 364 -3.30 -16.15 -36.56
N HIS A 365 -3.90 -16.85 -35.60
CA HIS A 365 -3.69 -18.27 -35.31
C HIS A 365 -4.98 -19.06 -35.55
N LEU A 366 -4.85 -20.28 -36.08
CA LEU A 366 -5.95 -21.20 -36.24
C LEU A 366 -5.75 -22.38 -35.28
N ILE A 367 -6.56 -22.43 -34.22
CA ILE A 367 -6.42 -23.41 -33.14
C ILE A 367 -7.60 -24.38 -33.20
N GLY A 368 -7.31 -25.67 -33.26
CA GLY A 368 -8.33 -26.66 -33.52
C GLY A 368 -8.03 -28.07 -33.05
N LEU A 369 -9.04 -28.91 -33.24
CA LEU A 369 -8.99 -30.35 -33.01
C LEU A 369 -9.21 -31.08 -34.33
N ALA A 370 -8.56 -32.23 -34.49
CA ALA A 370 -8.77 -33.15 -35.60
C ALA A 370 -9.18 -34.52 -35.05
N VAL A 371 -10.21 -35.14 -35.63
CA VAL A 371 -10.77 -36.43 -35.20
C VAL A 371 -10.87 -37.40 -36.38
N ASP A 372 -10.59 -38.68 -36.14
CA ASP A 372 -10.79 -39.77 -37.11
C ASP A 372 -12.30 -40.07 -37.29
N THR A 373 -12.83 -39.94 -38.51
CA THR A 373 -14.23 -40.17 -38.90
C THR A 373 -14.42 -41.35 -39.87
N THR A 374 -13.43 -42.22 -40.02
CA THR A 374 -13.43 -43.31 -41.02
C THR A 374 -14.66 -44.23 -40.89
N GLU A 375 -15.08 -44.58 -39.68
CA GLU A 375 -16.25 -45.44 -39.40
C GLU A 375 -17.59 -44.83 -39.87
N GLN A 376 -17.69 -43.50 -39.87
CA GLN A 376 -18.94 -42.80 -40.22
C GLN A 376 -19.20 -42.82 -41.73
N HIS A 377 -18.16 -42.91 -42.56
CA HIS A 377 -18.27 -42.86 -44.01
C HIS A 377 -18.75 -44.20 -44.61
N ASP A 378 -18.47 -45.32 -43.94
CA ASP A 378 -18.89 -46.65 -44.39
C ASP A 378 -20.42 -46.85 -44.35
N LEU A 379 -21.12 -46.16 -43.43
CA LEU A 379 -22.58 -46.24 -43.23
C LEU A 379 -23.40 -45.61 -44.36
N LYS A 380 -22.82 -44.68 -45.14
CA LYS A 380 -23.52 -43.91 -46.19
C LYS A 380 -23.81 -44.74 -47.44
N SER A 381 -23.16 -45.90 -47.59
CA SER A 381 -23.29 -46.83 -48.72
C SER A 381 -24.58 -47.68 -48.71
N GLU A 382 -25.41 -47.61 -47.65
CA GLU A 382 -26.67 -48.36 -47.45
C GLU A 382 -27.86 -47.96 -48.37
N GLY A 383 -27.68 -47.01 -49.29
CA GLY A 383 -28.76 -46.47 -50.12
C GLY A 383 -29.43 -47.48 -51.07
N ARG A 384 -28.74 -48.55 -51.46
CA ARG A 384 -29.30 -49.63 -52.29
C ARG A 384 -30.14 -50.65 -51.50
N ARG A 385 -30.15 -50.59 -50.17
CA ARG A 385 -31.02 -51.42 -49.30
C ARG A 385 -32.47 -50.91 -49.24
N LYS A 386 -32.79 -49.80 -49.92
CA LYS A 386 -34.00 -48.98 -49.75
C LYS A 386 -35.31 -49.59 -50.28
N ASP A 387 -35.29 -50.44 -51.30
CA ASP A 387 -36.51 -51.03 -51.85
C ASP A 387 -36.98 -52.29 -51.09
N MET A 388 -36.04 -53.13 -50.64
CA MET A 388 -36.31 -54.21 -49.68
C MET A 388 -36.68 -53.62 -48.30
N ARG A 389 -36.08 -52.47 -47.95
CA ARG A 389 -36.50 -51.64 -46.81
C ARG A 389 -37.92 -51.11 -46.92
N LEU A 390 -38.59 -50.97 -48.07
CA LEU A 390 -39.95 -50.37 -48.08
C LEU A 390 -41.01 -51.33 -47.52
N HIS A 391 -40.88 -52.61 -47.83
CA HIS A 391 -41.74 -53.66 -47.28
C HIS A 391 -41.37 -53.97 -45.82
N ASP A 392 -40.07 -54.12 -45.53
CA ASP A 392 -39.57 -54.18 -44.14
C ASP A 392 -39.92 -52.89 -43.37
N ALA A 393 -40.00 -51.73 -44.03
CA ALA A 393 -40.33 -50.46 -43.38
C ALA A 393 -41.77 -50.47 -42.93
N ILE A 394 -42.74 -50.81 -43.79
CA ILE A 394 -44.16 -50.85 -43.40
C ILE A 394 -44.38 -51.85 -42.25
N GLU A 395 -43.70 -53.00 -42.30
CA GLU A 395 -43.80 -54.02 -41.25
C GLU A 395 -43.06 -53.66 -39.96
N SER A 396 -41.92 -52.97 -40.06
CA SER A 396 -41.16 -52.45 -38.92
C SER A 396 -41.65 -51.10 -38.42
N LEU A 397 -42.63 -50.46 -39.08
CA LEU A 397 -43.24 -49.24 -38.59
C LEU A 397 -43.73 -49.52 -37.17
N SER A 398 -43.22 -48.74 -36.22
CA SER A 398 -43.65 -48.77 -34.82
C SER A 398 -45.14 -48.40 -34.66
N GLU A 399 -45.72 -47.81 -35.70
CA GLU A 399 -47.06 -47.28 -35.80
C GLU A 399 -48.02 -48.30 -36.42
N ALA A 400 -49.27 -48.30 -35.99
CA ALA A 400 -50.30 -49.14 -36.56
C ALA A 400 -50.64 -48.65 -37.98
N PHE A 401 -50.37 -49.45 -39.01
CA PHE A 401 -50.62 -49.09 -40.41
C PHE A 401 -51.68 -50.02 -41.02
N VAL A 402 -52.67 -49.43 -41.67
CA VAL A 402 -53.63 -50.17 -42.50
C VAL A 402 -53.97 -49.40 -43.77
N LEU A 403 -54.08 -50.12 -44.87
CA LEU A 403 -54.49 -49.61 -46.17
C LEU A 403 -55.72 -50.38 -46.65
N TRP A 404 -56.74 -49.63 -47.05
CA TRP A 404 -57.99 -50.13 -47.60
C TRP A 404 -58.16 -49.67 -49.04
N ASP A 405 -58.75 -50.52 -49.88
CA ASP A 405 -59.13 -50.17 -51.24
C ASP A 405 -60.43 -49.34 -51.28
N SER A 406 -60.86 -48.93 -52.48
CA SER A 406 -62.07 -48.12 -52.67
C SER A 406 -63.38 -48.86 -52.37
N SER A 407 -63.34 -50.20 -52.30
CA SER A 407 -64.45 -51.08 -51.91
C SER A 407 -64.41 -51.45 -50.42
N LYS A 408 -63.49 -50.84 -49.65
CA LYS A 408 -63.22 -51.10 -48.23
C LYS A 408 -62.75 -52.52 -47.94
N ASN A 409 -62.00 -53.13 -48.87
CA ASN A 409 -61.27 -54.35 -48.59
C ASN A 409 -59.84 -54.05 -48.15
N LEU A 410 -59.31 -54.91 -47.28
CA LEU A 410 -57.98 -54.77 -46.72
C LEU A 410 -56.92 -55.00 -47.81
N VAL A 411 -56.13 -53.99 -48.16
CA VAL A 411 -55.01 -54.13 -49.09
C VAL A 411 -53.79 -54.67 -48.36
N THR A 412 -53.42 -54.03 -47.25
CA THR A 412 -52.31 -54.47 -46.39
C THR A 412 -52.45 -53.85 -45.00
N CYS A 413 -51.95 -54.53 -43.98
CA CYS A 413 -51.77 -53.99 -42.62
C CYS A 413 -50.52 -54.61 -42.02
N ASN A 414 -49.87 -53.88 -41.10
CA ASN A 414 -48.69 -54.37 -40.40
C ASN A 414 -49.05 -55.06 -39.07
N THR A 415 -48.09 -55.77 -38.49
CA THR A 415 -48.28 -56.45 -37.19
C THR A 415 -48.71 -55.48 -36.07
N LYS A 416 -48.30 -54.21 -36.10
CA LYS A 416 -48.70 -53.21 -35.08
C LYS A 416 -50.18 -52.88 -35.12
N TYR A 417 -50.76 -52.78 -36.30
CA TYR A 417 -52.21 -52.62 -36.46
C TYR A 417 -52.97 -53.83 -35.92
N GLN A 418 -52.47 -55.03 -36.21
CA GLN A 418 -53.07 -56.28 -35.71
C GLN A 418 -52.99 -56.36 -34.18
N GLN A 419 -51.86 -56.02 -33.57
CA GLN A 419 -51.69 -55.99 -32.10
C GLN A 419 -52.59 -54.96 -31.42
N LEU A 420 -52.70 -53.75 -31.99
CA LEU A 420 -53.53 -52.67 -31.44
C LEU A 420 -55.01 -53.06 -31.40
N HIS A 421 -55.48 -53.73 -32.44
CA HIS A 421 -56.87 -54.16 -32.59
C HIS A 421 -57.12 -55.61 -32.14
N GLY A 422 -56.10 -56.31 -31.64
CA GLY A 422 -56.21 -57.70 -31.15
C GLY A 422 -56.58 -58.73 -32.23
N LEU A 423 -56.20 -58.47 -33.49
CA LEU A 423 -56.49 -59.33 -34.65
C LEU A 423 -55.54 -60.53 -34.72
N ASN A 424 -56.04 -61.69 -35.15
CA ASN A 424 -55.21 -62.89 -35.34
C ASN A 424 -54.54 -62.87 -36.74
N PRO A 425 -53.19 -62.95 -36.83
CA PRO A 425 -52.45 -62.87 -38.09
C PRO A 425 -52.86 -63.91 -39.14
N GLU A 426 -53.22 -65.12 -38.72
CA GLU A 426 -53.62 -66.20 -39.66
C GLU A 426 -54.99 -65.98 -40.29
N THR A 427 -55.80 -65.11 -39.67
CA THR A 427 -57.16 -64.80 -40.12
C THR A 427 -57.27 -63.45 -40.80
N THR A 428 -56.23 -62.60 -40.77
CA THR A 428 -56.27 -61.27 -41.37
C THR A 428 -55.60 -61.31 -42.73
N ILE A 429 -56.40 -61.61 -43.76
CA ILE A 429 -55.91 -61.83 -45.13
C ILE A 429 -56.24 -60.60 -45.98
N SER A 430 -55.32 -60.22 -46.88
CA SER A 430 -55.59 -59.19 -47.90
C SER A 430 -56.84 -59.56 -48.70
N GLY A 431 -57.77 -58.62 -48.83
CA GLY A 431 -59.08 -58.80 -49.48
C GLY A 431 -60.28 -58.92 -48.52
N MET A 432 -60.07 -59.00 -47.20
CA MET A 432 -61.17 -59.00 -46.22
C MET A 432 -61.90 -57.67 -46.17
N SER A 433 -63.22 -57.71 -45.96
CA SER A 433 -64.02 -56.49 -45.85
C SER A 433 -63.82 -55.78 -44.52
N TYR A 434 -63.97 -54.45 -44.51
CA TYR A 434 -63.84 -53.62 -43.31
C TYR A 434 -64.72 -54.10 -42.14
N ASP A 435 -65.95 -54.53 -42.42
CA ASP A 435 -66.89 -54.96 -41.37
C ASP A 435 -66.49 -56.31 -40.75
N GLU A 436 -65.87 -57.21 -41.52
CA GLU A 436 -65.30 -58.48 -41.04
C GLU A 436 -64.08 -58.25 -40.15
N VAL A 437 -63.19 -57.33 -40.54
CA VAL A 437 -62.00 -57.00 -39.73
C VAL A 437 -62.39 -56.26 -38.44
N MET A 438 -63.36 -55.34 -38.49
CA MET A 438 -63.78 -54.58 -37.31
C MET A 438 -64.62 -55.39 -36.32
N SER A 439 -65.36 -56.40 -36.79
CA SER A 439 -66.09 -57.32 -35.89
C SER A 439 -65.17 -58.32 -35.18
N ALA A 440 -64.03 -58.66 -35.79
CA ALA A 440 -62.97 -59.45 -35.17
C ALA A 440 -62.05 -58.63 -34.24
N ALA A 441 -62.04 -57.30 -34.37
CA ALA A 441 -61.20 -56.40 -33.57
C ALA A 441 -61.75 -56.18 -32.16
N ARG A 442 -60.86 -56.12 -31.16
CA ARG A 442 -61.18 -55.55 -29.84
C ARG A 442 -61.08 -54.03 -29.94
N SER A 443 -62.18 -53.31 -29.69
CA SER A 443 -62.14 -51.85 -29.61
C SER A 443 -61.36 -51.42 -28.37
N PRO A 444 -60.28 -50.63 -28.49
CA PRO A 444 -59.62 -50.04 -27.33
C PRO A 444 -60.56 -49.01 -26.67
N ASN A 445 -60.69 -49.06 -25.34
CA ASN A 445 -61.47 -48.08 -24.58
C ASN A 445 -60.71 -46.75 -24.53
N ILE A 446 -61.28 -45.70 -25.12
CA ILE A 446 -60.69 -44.37 -25.22
C ILE A 446 -61.08 -43.54 -23.99
N ALA A 447 -60.11 -43.03 -23.24
CA ALA A 447 -60.34 -42.24 -22.03
C ALA A 447 -60.70 -40.78 -22.32
N ASN A 448 -60.05 -40.19 -23.33
CA ASN A 448 -60.33 -38.84 -23.83
C ASN A 448 -59.99 -38.76 -25.32
N GLN A 449 -60.88 -38.17 -26.12
CA GLN A 449 -60.69 -37.98 -27.57
C GLN A 449 -60.75 -36.49 -27.91
N MET A 450 -59.67 -35.94 -28.47
CA MET A 450 -59.63 -34.60 -29.04
C MET A 450 -59.51 -34.69 -30.56
N VAL A 451 -60.52 -34.17 -31.26
CA VAL A 451 -60.50 -34.05 -32.72
C VAL A 451 -59.88 -32.70 -33.08
N GLN A 452 -58.64 -32.71 -33.57
CA GLN A 452 -57.91 -31.46 -33.88
C GLN A 452 -58.28 -30.84 -35.24
N GLY A 453 -58.90 -31.60 -36.16
CA GLY A 453 -59.34 -31.00 -37.42
C GLY A 453 -59.96 -31.99 -38.40
N PHE A 454 -60.99 -31.52 -39.12
CA PHE A 454 -61.58 -32.20 -40.28
C PHE A 454 -61.36 -31.32 -41.51
N ASN A 455 -60.54 -31.78 -42.46
CA ASN A 455 -60.25 -31.01 -43.66
C ASN A 455 -61.06 -31.55 -44.85
N SER A 456 -62.25 -30.96 -45.07
CA SER A 456 -63.26 -31.42 -46.03
C SER A 456 -62.78 -31.47 -47.48
N LYS A 457 -61.71 -30.73 -47.84
CA LYS A 457 -61.17 -30.66 -49.21
C LYS A 457 -60.20 -31.79 -49.57
N GLU A 458 -59.60 -32.48 -48.61
CA GLU A 458 -58.58 -33.51 -48.86
C GLU A 458 -58.94 -34.91 -48.35
N GLY A 459 -60.11 -35.07 -47.71
CA GLY A 459 -60.52 -36.36 -47.12
C GLY A 459 -59.54 -36.87 -46.07
N SER A 460 -58.91 -35.94 -45.34
CA SER A 460 -57.92 -36.19 -44.29
C SER A 460 -58.52 -35.87 -42.91
N ARG A 461 -58.29 -36.75 -41.93
CA ARG A 461 -58.77 -36.60 -40.55
C ARG A 461 -57.64 -36.97 -39.58
N THR A 462 -57.37 -36.08 -38.62
CA THR A 462 -56.42 -36.32 -37.54
C THR A 462 -57.14 -36.30 -36.19
N ILE A 463 -56.90 -37.32 -35.38
CA ILE A 463 -57.51 -37.51 -34.06
C ILE A 463 -56.39 -37.79 -33.07
N GLU A 464 -56.38 -37.10 -31.93
CA GLU A 464 -55.53 -37.46 -30.80
C GLU A 464 -56.41 -38.05 -29.71
N ALA A 465 -56.04 -39.23 -29.23
CA ALA A 465 -56.77 -39.94 -28.19
C ALA A 465 -55.80 -40.40 -27.10
N GLN A 466 -56.18 -40.18 -25.85
CA GLN A 466 -55.48 -40.78 -24.72
C GLN A 466 -56.21 -42.07 -24.32
N LEU A 467 -55.46 -43.17 -24.26
CA LEU A 467 -55.91 -44.47 -23.78
C LEU A 467 -55.93 -44.48 -22.24
N GLU A 468 -56.76 -45.34 -21.64
CA GLU A 468 -56.83 -45.48 -20.17
C GLU A 468 -55.51 -45.93 -19.51
N ASP A 469 -54.65 -46.61 -20.27
CA ASP A 469 -53.31 -47.00 -19.83
C ASP A 469 -52.30 -45.85 -19.82
N GLY A 470 -52.74 -44.63 -20.20
CA GLY A 470 -51.95 -43.41 -20.20
C GLY A 470 -51.18 -43.14 -21.50
N ARG A 471 -51.22 -44.04 -22.48
CA ARG A 471 -50.60 -43.83 -23.80
C ARG A 471 -51.40 -42.85 -24.65
N TRP A 472 -50.70 -42.04 -25.43
CA TRP A 472 -51.28 -41.11 -26.39
C TRP A 472 -51.15 -41.65 -27.81
N LEU A 473 -52.27 -41.75 -28.51
CA LEU A 473 -52.33 -42.20 -29.89
C LEU A 473 -52.81 -41.07 -30.80
N GLN A 474 -52.08 -40.78 -31.87
CA GLN A 474 -52.52 -39.92 -32.95
C GLN A 474 -52.91 -40.78 -34.15
N ILE A 475 -54.17 -40.69 -34.57
CA ILE A 475 -54.71 -41.42 -35.72
C ILE A 475 -54.87 -40.44 -36.87
N ASN A 476 -54.16 -40.72 -37.96
CA ASN A 476 -54.21 -39.96 -39.21
C ASN A 476 -54.84 -40.83 -40.29
N GLU A 477 -56.00 -40.41 -40.79
CA GLU A 477 -56.70 -41.05 -41.90
C GLU A 477 -56.60 -40.17 -43.15
N ARG A 478 -56.32 -40.77 -44.31
CA ARG A 478 -56.27 -40.05 -45.58
C ARG A 478 -56.84 -40.89 -46.71
N ARG A 479 -57.57 -40.26 -47.63
CA ARG A 479 -57.98 -40.91 -48.88
C ARG A 479 -56.82 -41.06 -49.85
N THR A 480 -56.71 -42.23 -50.46
CA THR A 480 -55.75 -42.49 -51.55
C THR A 480 -56.32 -42.01 -52.89
N LYS A 481 -55.44 -41.80 -53.87
CA LYS A 481 -55.84 -41.31 -55.22
C LYS A 481 -56.79 -42.28 -55.93
N ASP A 482 -56.71 -43.57 -55.61
CA ASP A 482 -57.52 -44.64 -56.19
C ASP A 482 -58.86 -44.84 -55.45
N GLY A 483 -59.23 -43.91 -54.56
CA GLY A 483 -60.50 -43.90 -53.85
C GLY A 483 -60.55 -44.76 -52.58
N GLY A 484 -59.47 -45.48 -52.25
CA GLY A 484 -59.29 -46.15 -50.96
C GLY A 484 -58.92 -45.18 -49.83
N PHE A 485 -58.59 -45.72 -48.66
CA PHE A 485 -58.12 -44.91 -47.54
C PHE A 485 -57.02 -45.61 -46.74
N VAL A 486 -56.05 -44.83 -46.28
CA VAL A 486 -54.96 -45.27 -45.41
C VAL A 486 -55.20 -44.69 -44.02
N SER A 487 -55.00 -45.50 -42.99
CA SER A 487 -55.03 -45.07 -41.60
C SER A 487 -53.70 -45.44 -40.93
N VAL A 488 -53.12 -44.46 -40.25
CA VAL A 488 -51.87 -44.60 -39.50
C VAL A 488 -52.11 -44.15 -38.06
N GLY A 489 -51.91 -45.05 -37.11
CA GLY A 489 -52.01 -44.81 -35.67
C GLY A 489 -50.63 -44.75 -35.03
N THR A 490 -50.17 -43.54 -34.71
CA THR A 490 -48.87 -43.26 -34.12
C THR A 490 -48.97 -43.15 -32.60
N ASP A 491 -48.11 -43.86 -31.85
CA ASP A 491 -47.96 -43.60 -30.41
C ASP A 491 -47.11 -42.33 -30.22
N ILE A 492 -47.75 -41.25 -29.80
CA ILE A 492 -47.13 -39.93 -29.60
C ILE A 492 -46.74 -39.69 -28.14
N THR A 493 -46.79 -40.72 -27.27
CA THR A 493 -46.46 -40.58 -25.84
C THR A 493 -45.05 -40.03 -25.64
N GLY A 494 -44.07 -40.53 -26.40
CA GLY A 494 -42.69 -40.05 -26.36
C GLY A 494 -42.55 -38.59 -26.79
N ILE A 495 -43.32 -38.17 -27.79
CA ILE A 495 -43.33 -36.79 -28.28
C ILE A 495 -43.94 -35.85 -27.23
N LYS A 496 -45.09 -36.22 -26.63
CA LYS A 496 -45.72 -35.43 -25.55
C LYS A 496 -44.83 -35.35 -24.30
N LEU A 497 -44.14 -36.43 -23.95
CA LEU A 497 -43.15 -36.42 -22.87
C LEU A 497 -41.93 -35.55 -23.19
N HIS A 498 -41.47 -35.56 -24.45
CA HIS A 498 -40.34 -34.73 -24.89
C HIS A 498 -40.71 -33.24 -24.95
N GLU A 499 -41.91 -32.91 -25.42
CA GLU A 499 -42.46 -31.54 -25.42
C GLU A 499 -42.55 -31.00 -23.99
N ALA A 500 -43.05 -31.79 -23.04
CA ALA A 500 -43.06 -31.42 -21.62
C ALA A 500 -41.64 -31.23 -21.05
N LYS A 501 -40.68 -32.09 -21.41
CA LYS A 501 -39.26 -31.93 -21.03
C LYS A 501 -38.63 -30.69 -21.64
N LEU A 502 -38.96 -30.35 -22.89
CA LEU A 502 -38.44 -29.20 -23.59
C LEU A 502 -38.93 -27.91 -22.92
N MET A 503 -40.23 -27.81 -22.61
CA MET A 503 -40.81 -26.70 -21.86
C MET A 503 -40.15 -26.54 -20.48
N GLU A 504 -39.92 -27.64 -19.77
CA GLU A 504 -39.19 -27.62 -18.49
C GLU A 504 -37.74 -27.15 -18.65
N SER A 505 -37.05 -27.58 -19.71
CA SER A 505 -35.67 -27.15 -19.99
C SER A 505 -35.57 -25.68 -20.39
N GLU A 506 -36.52 -25.17 -21.19
CA GLU A 506 -36.62 -23.77 -21.60
C GLU A 506 -36.89 -22.89 -20.38
N ARG A 507 -37.78 -23.32 -19.49
CA ARG A 507 -38.04 -22.65 -18.22
C ARG A 507 -36.77 -22.55 -17.35
N ARG A 508 -35.97 -23.62 -17.26
CA ARG A 508 -34.68 -23.60 -16.54
C ARG A 508 -33.66 -22.69 -17.21
N LEU A 509 -33.59 -22.70 -18.54
CA LEU A 509 -32.68 -21.84 -19.29
C LEU A 509 -33.01 -20.36 -19.04
N MET A 510 -34.29 -19.99 -19.13
CA MET A 510 -34.75 -18.62 -18.87
C MET A 510 -34.46 -18.18 -17.43
N ALA A 511 -34.63 -19.05 -16.44
CA ALA A 511 -34.24 -18.77 -15.06
C ALA A 511 -32.73 -18.52 -14.94
N THR A 512 -31.91 -19.36 -15.58
CA THR A 512 -30.44 -19.24 -15.56
C THR A 512 -29.97 -17.95 -16.24
N VAL A 513 -30.54 -17.58 -17.39
CA VAL A 513 -30.23 -16.33 -18.09
C VAL A 513 -30.58 -15.12 -17.23
N SER A 514 -31.74 -15.12 -16.56
CA SER A 514 -32.13 -14.04 -15.66
C SER A 514 -31.16 -13.89 -14.48
N ASP A 515 -30.74 -14.99 -13.88
CA ASP A 515 -29.76 -14.97 -12.78
C ASP A 515 -28.37 -14.49 -13.25
N LEU A 516 -27.95 -14.91 -14.45
CA LEU A 516 -26.68 -14.51 -15.04
C LEU A 516 -26.67 -13.01 -15.39
N GLN A 517 -27.78 -12.47 -15.90
CA GLN A 517 -27.95 -11.04 -16.13
C GLN A 517 -27.89 -10.24 -14.82
N LYS A 518 -28.57 -10.69 -13.76
CA LYS A 518 -28.49 -10.04 -12.44
C LYS A 518 -27.06 -10.07 -11.88
N SER A 519 -26.37 -11.20 -12.02
CA SER A 519 -24.98 -11.34 -11.57
C SER A 519 -24.05 -10.38 -12.34
N ARG A 520 -24.21 -10.28 -13.66
CA ARG A 520 -23.43 -9.37 -14.49
C ARG A 520 -23.66 -7.90 -14.12
N GLN A 521 -24.92 -7.49 -13.96
CA GLN A 521 -25.24 -6.13 -13.54
C GLN A 521 -24.65 -5.79 -12.16
N LYS A 522 -24.68 -6.75 -11.22
CA LYS A 522 -24.06 -6.59 -9.91
C LYS A 522 -22.53 -6.42 -10.02
N LEU A 523 -21.88 -7.20 -10.88
CA LEU A 523 -20.44 -7.08 -11.14
C LEU A 523 -20.08 -5.73 -11.77
N GLU A 524 -20.88 -5.23 -12.72
CA GLU A 524 -20.66 -3.91 -13.33
C GLU A 524 -20.78 -2.76 -12.30
N ILE A 525 -21.75 -2.83 -11.38
CA ILE A 525 -21.88 -1.86 -10.28
C ILE A 525 -20.66 -1.96 -9.34
N GLN A 526 -20.22 -3.17 -8.99
CA GLN A 526 -19.05 -3.37 -8.13
C GLN A 526 -17.76 -2.86 -8.79
N ALA A 527 -17.59 -3.08 -10.09
CA ALA A 527 -16.46 -2.56 -10.85
C ALA A 527 -16.44 -1.03 -10.84
N GLY A 528 -17.59 -0.38 -11.03
CA GLY A 528 -17.71 1.08 -10.93
C GLY A 528 -17.32 1.62 -9.55
N GLN A 529 -17.77 0.97 -8.48
CA GLN A 529 -17.41 1.36 -7.10
C GLN A 529 -15.92 1.17 -6.81
N LEU A 530 -15.30 0.11 -7.34
CA LEU A 530 -13.86 -0.12 -7.17
C LEU A 530 -13.02 0.94 -7.87
N VAL A 531 -13.43 1.39 -9.06
CA VAL A 531 -12.76 2.49 -9.78
C VAL A 531 -12.84 3.79 -8.99
N GLU A 532 -14.03 4.17 -8.51
CA GLU A 532 -14.20 5.39 -7.70
C GLU A 532 -13.36 5.33 -6.41
N LEU A 533 -13.33 4.18 -5.74
CA LEU A 533 -12.52 3.98 -4.54
C LEU A 533 -11.03 4.07 -4.84
N ALA A 534 -10.57 3.50 -5.97
CA ALA A 534 -9.18 3.56 -6.41
C ALA A 534 -8.74 4.99 -6.73
N GLU A 535 -9.58 5.79 -7.41
CA GLU A 535 -9.29 7.20 -7.67
C GLU A 535 -9.19 8.02 -6.37
N LYS A 536 -10.13 7.79 -5.45
CA LYS A 536 -10.11 8.45 -4.13
C LYS A 536 -8.86 8.07 -3.34
N TYR A 537 -8.48 6.79 -3.37
CA TYR A 537 -7.27 6.29 -2.72
C TYR A 537 -6.01 6.90 -3.35
N ALA A 538 -5.91 6.96 -4.67
CA ALA A 538 -4.78 7.57 -5.39
C ALA A 538 -4.62 9.06 -5.03
N LYS A 539 -5.73 9.80 -4.95
CA LYS A 539 -5.71 11.23 -4.57
C LYS A 539 -5.20 11.44 -3.15
N GLU A 540 -5.68 10.68 -2.18
CA GLU A 540 -5.21 10.77 -0.79
C GLU A 540 -3.76 10.30 -0.65
N LYS A 541 -3.35 9.25 -1.36
CA LYS A 541 -1.96 8.78 -1.41
C LYS A 541 -1.03 9.88 -1.94
N ASN A 542 -1.36 10.50 -3.07
CA ASN A 542 -0.55 11.58 -3.64
C ASN A 542 -0.42 12.77 -2.68
N ARG A 543 -1.50 13.11 -1.95
CA ARG A 543 -1.48 14.17 -0.94
C ARG A 543 -0.57 13.81 0.25
N ALA A 544 -0.62 12.57 0.71
CA ALA A 544 0.24 12.07 1.78
C ALA A 544 1.71 12.03 1.37
N GLU A 545 2.02 11.56 0.15
CA GLU A 545 3.37 11.52 -0.40
C GLU A 545 3.96 12.92 -0.57
N ALA A 546 3.20 13.88 -1.10
CA ALA A 546 3.65 15.27 -1.21
C ALA A 546 3.97 15.89 0.16
N ALA A 547 3.15 15.62 1.17
CA ALA A 547 3.41 16.08 2.55
C ALA A 547 4.65 15.41 3.14
N ASN A 548 4.84 14.10 2.90
CA ASN A 548 6.00 13.36 3.40
C ASN A 548 7.32 13.79 2.72
N GLN A 549 7.26 14.08 1.42
CA GLN A 549 8.39 14.62 0.66
C GLN A 549 8.81 15.98 1.20
N THR A 550 7.85 16.90 1.38
CA THR A 550 8.10 18.23 1.98
C THR A 550 8.72 18.11 3.37
N LYS A 551 8.24 17.16 4.19
CA LYS A 551 8.79 16.89 5.52
C LYS A 551 10.21 16.31 5.47
N SER A 552 10.50 15.47 4.48
CA SER A 552 11.82 14.88 4.29
C SER A 552 12.83 15.94 3.85
N GLU A 553 12.45 16.81 2.92
CA GLU A 553 13.25 17.96 2.47
C GLU A 553 13.52 18.93 3.63
N PHE A 554 12.51 19.20 4.46
CA PHE A 554 12.64 20.00 5.68
C PHE A 554 13.69 19.42 6.64
N LEU A 555 13.64 18.12 6.94
CA LEU A 555 14.60 17.47 7.84
C LEU A 555 16.02 17.46 7.27
N ALA A 556 16.16 17.22 5.96
CA ALA A 556 17.45 17.25 5.29
C ALA A 556 18.09 18.66 5.36
N ASN A 557 17.30 19.70 5.09
CA ASN A 557 17.75 21.09 5.16
C ASN A 557 18.15 21.48 6.59
N ILE A 558 17.36 21.11 7.61
CA ILE A 558 17.72 21.33 9.02
C ILE A 558 19.06 20.67 9.35
N SER A 559 19.23 19.41 8.97
CA SER A 559 20.47 18.70 9.27
C SER A 559 21.68 19.39 8.65
N HIS A 560 21.54 19.93 7.44
CA HIS A 560 22.61 20.66 6.76
C HIS A 560 22.92 22.00 7.45
N GLU A 561 21.89 22.75 7.80
CA GLU A 561 21.99 24.07 8.44
C GLU A 561 22.52 23.98 9.88
N LEU A 562 22.25 22.88 10.60
CA LEU A 562 22.83 22.64 11.93
C LEU A 562 24.29 22.16 11.87
N ARG A 563 24.64 21.33 10.88
CA ARG A 563 25.99 20.75 10.76
C ARG A 563 27.05 21.81 10.45
N THR A 564 26.72 22.79 9.63
CA THR A 564 27.67 23.83 9.19
C THR A 564 28.24 24.66 10.36
N PRO A 565 27.44 25.29 11.24
CA PRO A 565 27.97 26.01 12.40
C PRO A 565 28.59 25.08 13.44
N LEU A 566 28.08 23.85 13.59
CA LEU A 566 28.68 22.87 14.50
C LEU A 566 30.10 22.48 14.07
N ASN A 567 30.31 22.23 12.77
CA ASN A 567 31.64 21.95 12.23
C ASN A 567 32.59 23.14 12.36
N ALA A 568 32.09 24.37 12.25
CA ALA A 568 32.89 25.57 12.50
C ALA A 568 33.33 25.65 13.98
N ILE A 569 32.41 25.40 14.93
CA ILE A 569 32.73 25.35 16.36
C ILE A 569 33.80 24.31 16.64
N ILE A 570 33.60 23.08 16.15
CA ILE A 570 34.54 21.98 16.33
C ILE A 570 35.90 22.34 15.72
N GLY A 571 35.93 22.72 14.43
CA GLY A 571 37.18 23.01 13.72
C GLY A 571 37.98 24.16 14.32
N PHE A 572 37.33 25.28 14.68
CA PHE A 572 38.03 26.38 15.36
C PHE A 572 38.50 25.98 16.76
N SER A 573 37.73 25.18 17.49
CA SER A 573 38.16 24.68 18.81
C SER A 573 39.33 23.69 18.71
N GLU A 574 39.37 22.85 17.68
CA GLU A 574 40.48 21.93 17.40
C GLU A 574 41.75 22.69 17.04
N ILE A 575 41.67 23.69 16.16
CA ILE A 575 42.82 24.55 15.78
C ILE A 575 43.41 25.26 17.00
N MET A 576 42.56 25.72 17.92
CA MET A 576 43.00 26.32 19.18
C MET A 576 43.63 25.30 20.13
N ASN A 577 43.07 24.09 20.22
CA ASN A 577 43.54 23.02 21.08
C ASN A 577 44.87 22.40 20.61
N GLU A 578 45.10 22.35 19.29
CA GLU A 578 46.35 21.90 18.68
C GLU A 578 47.45 22.97 18.68
N GLU A 579 47.16 24.18 19.17
CA GLU A 579 48.08 25.31 19.20
C GLU A 579 48.75 25.60 17.83
N MET A 580 48.02 25.40 16.72
CA MET A 580 48.57 25.49 15.35
C MET A 580 49.23 26.85 15.00
N PHE A 581 48.90 27.92 15.73
CA PHE A 581 49.49 29.25 15.58
C PHE A 581 50.37 29.67 16.78
N GLY A 582 50.86 28.70 17.55
CA GLY A 582 51.64 28.91 18.77
C GLY A 582 50.77 28.85 20.05
N PRO A 583 51.36 29.13 21.23
CA PRO A 583 50.65 29.04 22.50
C PRO A 583 49.44 29.98 22.56
N LEU A 584 48.42 29.60 23.33
CA LEU A 584 47.20 30.39 23.52
C LEU A 584 47.54 31.84 23.93
N GLY A 585 47.07 32.81 23.14
CA GLY A 585 47.41 34.23 23.29
C GLY A 585 47.63 35.01 21.98
N SER A 586 47.77 34.32 20.85
CA SER A 586 47.82 34.92 19.50
C SER A 586 46.50 35.63 19.12
N ASP A 587 46.60 36.76 18.41
CA ASP A 587 45.45 37.55 17.94
C ASP A 587 44.44 36.71 17.11
N LYS A 588 44.92 35.71 16.37
CA LYS A 588 44.07 34.79 15.58
C LYS A 588 43.14 33.94 16.44
N TYR A 589 43.56 33.57 17.66
CA TYR A 589 42.68 32.82 18.56
C TYR A 589 41.54 33.67 19.09
N SER A 590 41.72 34.99 19.20
CA SER A 590 40.62 35.91 19.54
C SER A 590 39.55 35.94 18.45
N GLU A 591 39.94 35.84 17.17
CA GLU A 591 39.03 35.73 16.03
C GLU A 591 38.25 34.40 16.09
N TYR A 592 38.94 33.27 16.30
CA TYR A 592 38.31 31.96 16.43
C TYR A 592 37.36 31.86 17.62
N CYS A 593 37.70 32.45 18.77
CA CYS A 593 36.78 32.56 19.92
C CYS A 593 35.49 33.29 19.54
N ARG A 594 35.58 34.38 18.76
CA ARG A 594 34.40 35.11 18.28
C ARG A 594 33.60 34.29 17.28
N ASP A 595 34.25 33.56 16.39
CA ASP A 595 33.59 32.70 15.40
C ASP A 595 32.88 31.52 16.06
N ILE A 596 33.50 30.90 17.08
CA ILE A 596 32.88 29.85 17.92
C ILE A 596 31.65 30.42 18.63
N HIS A 597 31.78 31.57 19.29
CA HIS A 597 30.67 32.20 20.01
C HIS A 597 29.51 32.59 19.08
N SER A 598 29.83 33.18 17.91
CA SER A 598 28.88 33.54 16.87
C SER A 598 28.16 32.30 16.32
N SER A 599 28.90 31.24 16.00
CA SER A 599 28.36 29.97 15.50
C SER A 599 27.47 29.28 16.53
N GLY A 600 27.86 29.28 17.81
CA GLY A 600 27.05 28.72 18.91
C GLY A 600 25.77 29.50 19.16
N SER A 601 25.85 30.83 19.13
CA SER A 601 24.67 31.72 19.25
C SER A 601 23.70 31.53 18.08
N PHE A 602 24.22 31.37 16.86
CA PHE A 602 23.43 31.08 15.67
C PHE A 602 22.73 29.72 15.76
N LEU A 603 23.44 28.68 16.20
CA LEU A 603 22.89 27.34 16.39
C LEU A 603 21.74 27.35 17.41
N LEU A 604 21.90 28.03 18.54
CA LEU A 604 20.86 28.15 19.56
C LEU A 604 19.62 28.86 19.03
N LYS A 605 19.80 29.94 18.26
CA LYS A 605 18.68 30.64 17.60
C LYS A 605 17.95 29.71 16.63
N MET A 606 18.68 28.95 15.82
CA MET A 606 18.09 28.00 14.86
C MET A 606 17.29 26.89 15.55
N ILE A 607 17.80 26.34 16.66
CA ILE A 607 17.09 25.34 17.45
C ILE A 607 15.78 25.91 18.00
N ASN A 608 15.81 27.13 18.53
CA ASN A 608 14.61 27.80 19.02
C ASN A 608 13.59 28.06 17.90
N ASP A 609 14.04 28.53 16.73
CA ASP A 609 13.18 28.72 15.55
C ASP A 609 12.51 27.40 15.10
N VAL A 610 13.25 26.28 15.12
CA VAL A 610 12.72 24.93 14.81
C VAL A 610 11.68 24.49 15.84
N LEU A 611 11.96 24.73 17.12
CA LEU A 611 11.02 24.39 18.20
C LEU A 611 9.74 25.21 18.12
N ASP A 612 9.84 26.50 17.81
CA ASP A 612 8.69 27.38 17.60
C ASP A 612 7.86 26.91 16.40
N MET A 613 8.50 26.62 15.27
CA MET A 613 7.81 26.06 14.10
C MET A 613 7.12 24.72 14.41
N SER A 614 7.79 23.83 15.14
CA SER A 614 7.21 22.53 15.53
C SER A 614 6.00 22.68 16.46
N LYS A 615 6.02 23.64 17.39
CA LYS A 615 4.87 23.95 18.25
C LYS A 615 3.70 24.53 17.45
N ILE A 616 3.99 25.38 16.45
CA ILE A 616 2.99 25.95 15.53
C ILE A 616 2.30 24.85 14.72
N GLU A 617 3.07 23.98 14.06
CA GLU A 617 2.53 22.89 13.23
C GLU A 617 1.72 21.88 14.04
N ALA A 618 2.13 21.61 15.29
CA ALA A 618 1.40 20.74 16.20
C ALA A 618 0.14 21.39 16.78
N GLY A 619 -0.15 22.66 16.47
CA GLY A 619 -1.27 23.41 17.04
C GLY A 619 -1.15 23.62 18.56
N ARG A 620 0.07 23.58 19.11
CA ARG A 620 0.34 23.64 20.56
C ARG A 620 0.67 25.05 21.05
N ILE A 621 0.72 26.04 20.17
CA ILE A 621 0.87 27.44 20.58
C ILE A 621 -0.49 27.99 21.01
N THR A 622 -0.58 28.36 22.29
CA THR A 622 -1.67 29.15 22.83
C THR A 622 -1.22 30.61 22.88
N LEU A 623 -1.94 31.49 22.18
CA LEU A 623 -1.68 32.93 22.20
C LEU A 623 -2.22 33.55 23.49
N ASP A 624 -1.41 34.37 24.15
CA ASP A 624 -1.81 35.12 25.34
C ASP A 624 -2.20 36.54 24.95
N TYR A 625 -3.50 36.79 24.80
CA TYR A 625 -4.00 38.06 24.28
C TYR A 625 -4.02 39.14 25.37
N GLU A 626 -3.31 40.24 25.09
CA GLU A 626 -3.36 41.46 25.91
C GLU A 626 -3.67 42.69 25.03
N GLU A 627 -4.29 43.70 25.63
CA GLU A 627 -4.49 45.00 24.99
C GLU A 627 -3.25 45.86 25.17
N PHE A 628 -2.64 46.28 24.07
CA PHE A 628 -1.47 47.14 24.10
C PHE A 628 -1.47 48.19 22.99
N ASN A 629 -0.72 49.27 23.22
CA ASN A 629 -0.49 50.28 22.20
C ASN A 629 0.64 49.88 21.26
N LEU A 630 0.37 49.89 19.95
CA LEU A 630 1.33 49.47 18.93
C LEU A 630 2.61 50.34 18.92
N ASN A 631 2.50 51.64 19.23
CA ASN A 631 3.67 52.52 19.25
C ASN A 631 4.67 52.05 20.30
N THR A 632 4.19 51.65 21.48
CA THR A 632 5.04 51.17 22.57
C THR A 632 5.86 49.95 22.16
N VAL A 633 5.24 48.99 21.45
CA VAL A 633 5.97 47.78 21.00
C VAL A 633 7.01 48.12 19.94
N ILE A 634 6.69 49.03 19.02
CA ILE A 634 7.65 49.48 18.00
C ILE A 634 8.82 50.21 18.67
N GLU A 635 8.55 51.12 19.60
CA GLU A 635 9.56 51.84 20.40
C GLU A 635 10.44 50.90 21.23
N GLU A 636 9.89 49.81 21.78
CA GLU A 636 10.68 48.78 22.46
C GLU A 636 11.60 47.98 21.52
N THR A 637 11.23 47.84 20.24
CA THR A 637 12.03 47.08 19.25
C THR A 637 13.09 47.92 18.54
N LEU A 638 12.90 49.23 18.41
CA LEU A 638 13.82 50.12 17.69
C LEU A 638 15.25 50.15 18.28
N PRO A 639 15.49 50.20 19.61
CA PRO A 639 16.84 50.20 20.19
C PRO A 639 17.66 48.95 19.85
N ILE A 640 16.99 47.80 19.72
CA ILE A 640 17.65 46.53 19.36
C ILE A 640 18.09 46.58 17.90
N ILE A 641 17.26 47.14 17.03
CA ILE A 641 17.53 47.26 15.60
C ILE A 641 18.49 48.40 15.29
N SER A 642 18.51 49.48 16.09
CA SER A 642 19.40 50.62 15.88
C SER A 642 20.87 50.25 15.98
N GLN A 643 21.21 49.29 16.84
CA GLN A 643 22.57 48.76 16.93
C GLN A 643 22.97 48.05 15.63
N LEU A 644 22.07 47.24 15.07
CA LEU A 644 22.29 46.50 13.81
C LEU A 644 22.33 47.42 12.59
N SER A 645 21.56 48.52 12.60
CA SER A 645 21.53 49.49 11.51
C SER A 645 22.72 50.46 11.56
N ALA A 646 23.30 50.70 12.73
CA ALA A 646 24.48 51.56 12.89
C ALA A 646 25.70 51.00 12.15
N ASP A 647 25.91 49.67 12.22
CA ASP A 647 27.01 48.99 11.52
C ASP A 647 26.97 49.19 10.00
N LYS A 648 25.76 49.38 9.43
CA LYS A 648 25.54 49.64 8.00
C LYS A 648 25.17 51.10 7.67
N ASN A 649 25.15 51.99 8.66
CA ASN A 649 24.70 53.38 8.54
C ASN A 649 23.31 53.53 7.86
N ILE A 650 22.35 52.67 8.22
CA ILE A 650 20.99 52.68 7.65
C ILE A 650 20.07 53.61 8.45
N GLU A 651 19.35 54.50 7.77
CA GLU A 651 18.36 55.40 8.38
C GLU A 651 17.01 54.68 8.58
N ILE A 652 16.50 54.65 9.82
CA ILE A 652 15.17 54.07 10.13
C ILE A 652 14.17 55.20 10.36
N ILE A 653 13.19 55.32 9.48
CA ILE A 653 12.10 56.31 9.58
C ILE A 653 10.82 55.59 10.02
N HIS A 654 10.19 56.05 11.10
CA HIS A 654 8.87 55.55 11.51
C HIS A 654 7.80 56.63 11.26
N LYS A 655 6.68 56.25 10.65
CA LYS A 655 5.51 57.09 10.38
C LYS A 655 4.26 56.35 10.84
N ILE A 656 3.86 56.56 12.08
CA ILE A 656 2.75 55.86 12.72
C ILE A 656 1.62 56.86 12.97
N SER A 657 0.39 56.53 12.55
CA SER A 657 -0.79 57.34 12.90
C SER A 657 -1.04 57.29 14.42
N SER A 658 -1.57 58.35 15.03
CA SER A 658 -1.77 58.44 16.49
C SER A 658 -2.60 57.28 17.07
N LYS A 659 -2.27 56.90 18.33
CA LYS A 659 -2.78 55.80 19.17
C LYS A 659 -3.51 54.66 18.42
N LEU A 660 -2.75 53.61 18.10
CA LEU A 660 -3.26 52.33 17.58
C LEU A 660 -3.24 51.29 18.69
N ASP A 661 -4.39 51.03 19.31
CA ASP A 661 -4.55 49.97 20.31
C ASP A 661 -4.92 48.63 19.63
N LEU A 662 -4.28 47.55 20.06
CA LEU A 662 -4.37 46.21 19.46
C LEU A 662 -4.54 45.15 20.55
N ILE A 663 -5.49 44.22 20.37
CA ILE A 663 -5.64 43.03 21.21
C ILE A 663 -4.92 41.86 20.52
N ALA A 664 -3.73 41.52 20.98
CA ALA A 664 -2.88 40.47 20.43
C ALA A 664 -1.92 39.92 21.49
N ASP A 665 -1.20 38.85 21.17
CA ASP A 665 -0.07 38.42 21.99
C ASP A 665 1.12 39.36 21.74
N LYS A 666 1.42 40.22 22.72
CA LYS A 666 2.49 41.22 22.62
C LYS A 666 3.85 40.58 22.37
N ARG A 667 4.12 39.41 22.95
CA ARG A 667 5.41 38.71 22.79
C ARG A 667 5.56 38.17 21.38
N ALA A 668 4.54 37.49 20.87
CA ALA A 668 4.52 36.97 19.51
C ALA A 668 4.56 38.11 18.48
N PHE A 669 3.85 39.22 18.73
CA PHE A 669 3.87 40.39 17.86
C PHE A 669 5.25 41.07 17.83
N LYS A 670 5.92 41.19 18.98
CA LYS A 670 7.30 41.67 19.08
C LYS A 670 8.28 40.78 18.32
N GLN A 671 8.08 39.45 18.36
CA GLN A 671 8.87 38.49 17.57
C GLN A 671 8.67 38.70 16.06
N ILE A 672 7.43 38.90 15.60
CA ILE A 672 7.14 39.23 14.20
C ILE A 672 7.90 40.49 13.78
N LEU A 673 7.81 41.57 14.57
CA LEU A 673 8.47 42.85 14.31
C LEU A 673 9.99 42.70 14.22
N LEU A 674 10.63 42.04 15.19
CA LEU A 674 12.08 41.84 15.19
C LEU A 674 12.54 41.04 13.97
N ASN A 675 11.81 40.00 13.59
CA ASN A 675 12.13 39.21 12.40
C ASN A 675 12.03 40.03 11.11
N LEU A 676 11.00 40.84 10.97
CA LEU A 676 10.81 41.66 9.77
C LEU A 676 11.81 42.82 9.68
N LEU A 677 12.06 43.53 10.79
CA LEU A 677 13.02 44.63 10.84
C LEU A 677 14.47 44.14 10.69
N SER A 678 14.83 43.01 11.30
CA SER A 678 16.15 42.41 11.12
C SER A 678 16.39 42.01 9.66
N ASN A 679 15.37 41.46 8.97
CA ASN A 679 15.45 41.18 7.54
C ASN A 679 15.61 42.46 6.71
N ALA A 680 14.86 43.51 7.02
CA ALA A 680 14.98 44.80 6.33
C ALA A 680 16.40 45.39 6.45
N VAL A 681 17.03 45.34 7.63
CA VAL A 681 18.42 45.78 7.84
C VAL A 681 19.42 44.87 7.14
N LYS A 682 19.19 43.55 7.20
CA LYS A 682 20.07 42.55 6.58
C LYS A 682 20.17 42.74 5.06
N PHE A 683 19.05 43.02 4.39
CA PHE A 683 18.99 43.08 2.92
C PHE A 683 19.03 44.51 2.33
N SER A 684 19.06 45.54 3.18
CA SER A 684 19.33 46.92 2.74
C SER A 684 20.82 47.13 2.48
N ASP A 685 21.11 47.97 1.48
CA ASP A 685 22.46 48.43 1.18
C ASP A 685 22.97 49.42 2.25
N PRO A 686 24.29 49.54 2.48
CA PRO A 686 24.86 50.52 3.40
C PRO A 686 24.46 51.96 3.03
N GLY A 687 24.10 52.78 4.01
CA GLY A 687 23.56 54.14 3.76
C GLY A 687 22.11 54.16 3.26
N GLY A 688 21.45 52.99 3.21
CA GLY A 688 20.06 52.84 2.81
C GLY A 688 19.05 53.39 3.82
N ARG A 689 17.77 53.24 3.50
CA ARG A 689 16.66 53.71 4.34
C ARG A 689 15.60 52.63 4.51
N ILE A 690 15.14 52.44 5.75
CA ILE A 690 14.02 51.58 6.10
C ILE A 690 12.87 52.45 6.61
N THR A 691 11.67 52.25 6.09
CA THR A 691 10.48 53.00 6.50
C THR A 691 9.45 52.06 7.15
N VAL A 692 9.09 52.34 8.40
CA VAL A 692 8.03 51.64 9.15
C VAL A 692 6.77 52.49 9.14
N ARG A 693 5.68 51.98 8.58
CA ARG A 693 4.38 52.68 8.54
C ARG A 693 3.32 51.84 9.22
N ALA A 694 2.53 52.43 10.09
CA ALA A 694 1.37 51.76 10.68
C ALA A 694 0.13 52.65 10.56
N ARG A 695 -0.97 52.06 10.08
CA ARG A 695 -2.27 52.74 9.94
C ARG A 695 -3.43 51.81 10.28
N ARG A 696 -4.51 52.38 10.80
CA ARG A 696 -5.79 51.69 10.94
C ARG A 696 -6.51 51.64 9.60
N VAL A 697 -7.01 50.47 9.22
CA VAL A 697 -7.85 50.25 8.03
C VAL A 697 -9.06 49.43 8.48
N ALA A 698 -10.23 50.07 8.53
CA ALA A 698 -11.47 49.47 9.05
C ALA A 698 -11.27 48.84 10.45
N ASN A 699 -11.46 47.52 10.56
CA ASN A 699 -11.31 46.75 11.81
C ASN A 699 -9.94 46.05 11.94
N SER A 700 -8.93 46.52 11.22
CA SER A 700 -7.58 45.97 11.23
C SER A 700 -6.53 47.07 11.29
N VAL A 701 -5.35 46.72 11.79
CA VAL A 701 -4.14 47.53 11.68
C VAL A 701 -3.28 46.95 10.57
N VAL A 702 -2.79 47.82 9.69
CA VAL A 702 -1.81 47.45 8.66
C VAL A 702 -0.48 48.10 8.99
N LEU A 703 0.51 47.26 9.28
CA LEU A 703 1.90 47.63 9.48
C LEU A 703 2.68 47.27 8.21
N SER A 704 3.41 48.22 7.63
CA SER A 704 4.26 48.02 6.47
C SER A 704 5.70 48.40 6.80
N ILE A 705 6.64 47.51 6.48
CA ILE A 705 8.08 47.73 6.58
C ILE A 705 8.63 47.73 5.16
N GLU A 706 9.19 48.86 4.75
CA GLU A 706 9.75 49.11 3.42
C GLU A 706 11.27 49.25 3.53
N ASP A 707 12.01 48.42 2.81
CA ASP A 707 13.46 48.53 2.63
C ASP A 707 13.82 48.93 1.20
N LYS A 708 14.95 49.65 1.05
CA LYS A 708 15.56 49.95 -0.25
C LYS A 708 16.80 49.08 -0.46
N GLY A 709 16.58 47.77 -0.52
CA GLY A 709 17.63 46.78 -0.72
C GLY A 709 17.64 46.12 -2.11
N VAL A 710 18.31 44.98 -2.18
CA VAL A 710 18.52 44.16 -3.39
C VAL A 710 17.20 43.75 -4.08
N GLY A 711 16.10 43.69 -3.33
CA GLY A 711 14.81 43.23 -3.81
C GLY A 711 14.80 41.74 -4.18
N ILE A 712 13.63 41.23 -4.58
CA ILE A 712 13.37 39.80 -4.78
C ILE A 712 12.73 39.62 -6.16
N SER A 713 13.17 38.59 -6.89
CA SER A 713 12.61 38.25 -8.22
C SER A 713 11.16 37.73 -8.11
N LYS A 714 10.39 37.82 -9.20
CA LYS A 714 9.00 37.30 -9.25
C LYS A 714 8.93 35.78 -9.06
N GLU A 715 9.96 35.04 -9.46
CA GLU A 715 10.02 33.58 -9.30
C GLU A 715 10.30 33.19 -7.84
N ASP A 716 11.19 33.91 -7.18
CA ASP A 716 11.57 33.67 -5.79
C ASP A 716 10.49 34.12 -4.81
N LEU A 717 9.72 35.15 -5.15
CA LEU A 717 8.55 35.60 -4.38
C LEU A 717 7.51 34.49 -4.17
N LYS A 718 7.37 33.54 -5.12
CA LYS A 718 6.42 32.41 -5.00
C LYS A 718 6.87 31.35 -4.00
N LYS A 719 8.17 31.32 -3.71
CA LYS A 719 8.85 30.36 -2.84
C LYS A 719 8.88 30.89 -1.38
N LEU A 720 9.05 32.20 -1.22
CA LEU A 720 9.17 32.86 0.08
C LEU A 720 8.06 32.58 1.11
N GLY A 721 8.51 32.23 2.31
CA GLY A 721 7.69 31.98 3.50
C GLY A 721 7.19 30.55 3.66
N ARG A 722 7.70 29.62 2.83
CA ARG A 722 7.80 28.21 3.21
C ARG A 722 8.99 28.04 4.17
N PRO A 723 8.92 27.11 5.14
CA PRO A 723 10.04 26.86 6.04
C PRO A 723 11.32 26.52 5.27
N PHE A 724 12.46 27.08 5.69
CA PHE A 724 13.81 26.80 5.14
C PHE A 724 14.05 27.18 3.68
N GLU A 725 13.12 27.84 3.00
CA GLU A 725 13.38 28.36 1.66
C GLU A 725 14.14 29.70 1.74
N GLN A 726 15.39 29.69 1.27
CA GLN A 726 16.24 30.88 1.11
C GLN A 726 16.50 31.15 -0.37
N VAL A 727 16.47 32.43 -0.75
CA VAL A 727 16.81 32.86 -2.10
C VAL A 727 18.33 32.98 -2.20
N GLN A 728 18.99 32.00 -2.83
CA GLN A 728 20.44 32.02 -3.05
C GLN A 728 20.77 32.82 -4.32
N ASN A 729 21.08 34.11 -4.19
CA ASN A 729 21.65 34.91 -5.28
C ASN A 729 23.17 35.05 -5.12
N GLN A 730 23.89 35.25 -6.24
CA GLN A 730 25.35 35.43 -6.28
C GLN A 730 25.86 36.60 -5.40
N PHE A 731 24.98 37.52 -4.99
CA PHE A 731 25.25 38.65 -4.09
C PHE A 731 24.97 38.37 -2.60
N THR A 732 24.43 37.20 -2.24
CA THR A 732 23.96 36.88 -0.87
C THR A 732 24.82 35.83 -0.16
N LYS A 733 25.97 35.44 -0.73
CA LYS A 733 26.89 34.43 -0.18
C LYS A 733 27.44 34.75 1.23
N SER A 734 27.31 35.99 1.70
CA SER A 734 27.87 36.46 2.97
C SER A 734 26.86 36.53 4.14
N HIS A 735 25.61 36.12 3.95
CA HIS A 735 24.52 36.49 4.87
C HIS A 735 23.76 35.28 5.42
N THR A 736 24.31 34.65 6.46
CA THR A 736 23.72 33.54 7.22
C THR A 736 22.40 33.92 7.89
N GLY A 737 21.37 33.11 7.73
CA GLY A 737 20.06 33.25 8.38
C GLY A 737 19.37 31.90 8.43
N SER A 738 18.38 31.69 9.31
CA SER A 738 17.72 30.38 9.46
C SER A 738 16.69 30.08 8.37
N GLY A 739 16.27 31.08 7.58
CA GLY A 739 15.17 30.94 6.60
C GLY A 739 13.77 30.74 7.22
N LEU A 740 13.69 30.50 8.53
CA LEU A 740 12.47 30.25 9.29
C LEU A 740 11.74 31.51 9.71
N GLY A 741 12.45 32.62 9.93
CA GLY A 741 11.88 33.83 10.54
C GLY A 741 10.65 34.37 9.80
N LEU A 742 10.62 34.30 8.47
CA LEU A 742 9.48 34.76 7.68
C LEU A 742 8.29 33.78 7.74
N ALA A 743 8.55 32.47 7.80
CA ALA A 743 7.52 31.45 7.96
C ALA A 743 6.89 31.50 9.36
N ILE A 744 7.71 31.72 10.40
CA ILE A 744 7.24 31.95 11.78
C ILE A 744 6.40 33.23 11.83
N SER A 745 6.87 34.33 11.24
CA SER A 745 6.11 35.60 11.22
C SER A 745 4.76 35.45 10.52
N ARG A 746 4.70 34.72 9.41
CA ARG A 746 3.45 34.41 8.70
C ARG A 746 2.50 33.60 9.59
N SER A 747 3.00 32.52 10.17
CA SER A 747 2.20 31.59 10.96
C SER A 747 1.66 32.24 12.25
N LEU A 748 2.49 33.04 12.93
CA LEU A 748 2.05 33.82 14.09
C LEU A 748 0.99 34.84 13.69
N ALA A 749 1.15 35.55 12.55
CA ALA A 749 0.13 36.47 12.06
C ALA A 749 -1.20 35.77 11.76
N GLU A 750 -1.16 34.59 11.15
CA GLU A 750 -2.34 33.77 10.84
C GLU A 750 -3.02 33.23 12.10
N LEU A 751 -2.26 32.82 13.12
CA LEU A 751 -2.80 32.41 14.43
C LEU A 751 -3.55 33.56 15.12
N HIS A 752 -3.13 34.81 14.90
CA HIS A 752 -3.85 36.00 15.38
C HIS A 752 -5.08 36.37 14.53
N GLY A 753 -5.40 35.62 13.46
CA GLY A 753 -6.46 35.95 12.51
C GLY A 753 -6.08 37.04 11.50
N GLY A 754 -4.79 37.38 11.42
CA GLY A 754 -4.20 38.34 10.50
C GLY A 754 -3.72 37.70 9.18
N ALA A 755 -2.99 38.49 8.39
CA ALA A 755 -2.35 38.03 7.17
C ALA A 755 -1.08 38.84 6.87
N MET A 756 -0.09 38.21 6.23
CA MET A 756 1.15 38.85 5.80
C MET A 756 1.29 38.80 4.28
N LYS A 757 1.67 39.93 3.66
CA LYS A 757 1.95 40.05 2.23
C LYS A 757 3.33 40.65 1.99
N ILE A 758 3.95 40.26 0.89
CA ILE A 758 5.27 40.75 0.48
C ILE A 758 5.16 41.25 -0.95
N ARG A 759 5.64 42.46 -1.21
CA ARG A 759 5.81 43.03 -2.55
C ARG A 759 7.27 43.41 -2.70
N SER A 760 7.91 42.97 -3.77
CA SER A 760 9.32 43.27 -4.00
C SER A 760 9.58 43.40 -5.49
N VAL A 761 10.54 44.25 -5.83
CA VAL A 761 11.05 44.39 -7.20
C VAL A 761 12.57 44.36 -7.11
N LEU A 762 13.19 43.47 -7.90
CA LEU A 762 14.64 43.33 -7.96
C LEU A 762 15.31 44.69 -8.24
N GLY A 763 16.27 45.07 -7.40
CA GLY A 763 17.01 46.33 -7.44
C GLY A 763 16.27 47.56 -6.92
N LYS A 764 15.00 47.45 -6.47
CA LYS A 764 14.23 48.57 -5.89
C LYS A 764 13.92 48.42 -4.41
N GLY A 765 13.98 47.19 -3.88
CA GLY A 765 13.73 46.89 -2.47
C GLY A 765 12.45 46.09 -2.23
N THR A 766 12.15 45.84 -0.95
CA THR A 766 11.03 45.00 -0.51
C THR A 766 10.10 45.74 0.45
N ILE A 767 8.80 45.47 0.32
CA ILE A 767 7.75 45.94 1.23
C ILE A 767 7.05 44.71 1.82
N VAL A 768 7.14 44.56 3.13
CA VAL A 768 6.38 43.55 3.88
C VAL A 768 5.24 44.23 4.61
N SER A 769 4.02 43.78 4.35
CA SER A 769 2.79 44.30 4.98
C SER A 769 2.13 43.24 5.84
N LEU A 770 1.90 43.56 7.10
CA LEU A 770 1.23 42.75 8.10
C LEU A 770 -0.14 43.38 8.42
N ARG A 771 -1.22 42.61 8.22
CA ARG A 771 -2.59 42.98 8.61
C ARG A 771 -2.97 42.22 9.88
N MET A 772 -3.29 42.93 10.95
CA MET A 772 -3.76 42.35 12.22
C MET A 772 -5.17 42.83 12.54
N PRO A 773 -6.11 41.97 12.97
CA PRO A 773 -7.40 42.43 13.46
C PRO A 773 -7.22 43.20 14.78
N ILE A 774 -7.95 44.31 14.97
CA ILE A 774 -7.90 45.10 16.22
C ILE A 774 -8.44 44.29 17.39
N ASN A 775 -9.49 43.51 17.13
CA ASN A 775 -10.09 42.58 18.07
C ASN A 775 -10.31 41.22 17.36
N PRO A 776 -9.66 40.13 17.81
CA PRO A 776 -9.78 38.82 17.19
C PRO A 776 -11.20 38.21 17.28
N ALA A 777 -12.07 38.71 18.17
CA ALA A 777 -13.44 38.24 18.33
C ALA A 777 -14.41 38.70 17.22
N ILE A 778 -14.02 39.69 16.40
CA ILE A 778 -14.86 40.23 15.32
C ILE A 778 -14.39 39.65 13.98
N ARG A 779 -14.79 38.42 13.66
CA ARG A 779 -14.62 37.84 12.31
C ARG A 779 -15.69 38.40 11.38
N ASN A 780 -15.35 39.37 10.54
CA ASN A 780 -16.06 39.68 9.28
C ASN A 780 -15.13 40.45 8.32
N GLY A 781 -15.08 40.02 7.04
CA GLY A 781 -14.57 40.82 5.92
C GLY A 781 -13.19 40.42 5.37
N ASN A 782 -13.19 39.44 4.47
CA ASN A 782 -12.18 39.33 3.41
C ASN A 782 -12.41 40.47 2.41
N GLU A 783 -11.47 41.39 2.28
CA GLU A 783 -11.06 42.06 1.03
C GLU A 783 -10.02 43.14 1.36
N PHE A 784 -8.95 43.21 0.57
CA PHE A 784 -8.10 44.38 0.53
C PHE A 784 -8.89 45.50 -0.17
N PRO A 785 -8.82 46.77 0.26
CA PRO A 785 -9.45 47.84 -0.50
C PRO A 785 -8.84 47.87 -1.93
N PRO A 786 -9.65 48.15 -2.98
CA PRO A 786 -9.16 48.31 -4.34
C PRO A 786 -8.17 49.47 -4.45
N GLU A 787 -7.33 49.39 -5.47
CA GLU A 787 -6.37 50.42 -5.87
C GLU A 787 -7.03 51.79 -5.99
N GLU A 788 -6.62 52.74 -5.13
CA GLU A 788 -6.64 54.14 -5.54
C GLU A 788 -5.43 54.32 -6.47
N SER A 789 -5.73 54.26 -7.77
CA SER A 789 -4.95 55.00 -8.76
C SER A 789 -5.09 56.48 -8.43
N ASP A 790 -3.98 57.17 -8.20
CA ASP A 790 -3.93 58.61 -8.46
C ASP A 790 -2.52 58.99 -8.91
N ALA A 791 -2.52 59.60 -10.10
CA ALA A 791 -1.60 60.55 -10.73
C ALA A 791 -0.10 60.54 -10.38
#